data_AF-A0AAV2UZ22-F1
#
_entry.id   AF-A0AAV2UZ22-F1
#
_cell.length_a   1.000
_cell.length_b   1.000
_cell.length_c   1.000
_cell.angle_alpha   90.00
_cell.angle_beta   90.00
_cell.angle_gamma   90.00
#
_symmetry.space_group_name_H-M   'P 1'
#
loop_
_entity.id
_entity.type
_entity.pdbx_description
1 polymer ?
#
loop_
_entity_poly.entity_id
_entity_poly.type
_entity_poly.pdbx_seq_one_letter_code
_entity_poly.pdbx_strand_id
1 'polypeptide(L)'
;MVDVIRFKEPERCDYLYIDENNKVHLLMPIVGGDEIGLDNTCQTSVELRSFFYGSTRRDEARHSAEQQLTDYKKNLEADIQAINNQKGITRNAYAYLLLEKKERLKQIEKYIELIKVLKEEYDNNGEIIIIKKIVTPPLPAGLNQIIQSSENAGAVRLSPENPDLATSFKNPLFRLNRHYETSDYKLTEGLGVRLSSTLLPDPQTPTPINRKSPKEKIAETVLAKFQSEKIAEPDREKKLKELKALIQEELVKIDSNLSVDISHDKKETNYDYMDMIMGVDEDSSIAEWVDSILAATVDSSVWDTQSSSPFYDGSKKIEHKGDADRMSIRVQFLLAEANFYCKTNKLSDANFGEFFDKEPHASEIAKRVKEGLVQGVDIEPIIYNYINSNHADLGLKSPLTGEQQQEVTNKFTQHYNTIKDSPHFDEFFIADPDKKGNIFTHQGRLSCHFLDFFARQTRAKHLLGELEGHSEALQKGTSNRLSHKNEIVGDGELLVINEQERTQSTIDFALQESYSKEALAASEYSIEKLSTVKSTVEQEEMAESRAHELATVFQFQMEMKKKARLPDESFIGMISRNILNTQTDTYQNFLSQKVNPVIDKFFAALVKKDYEQLEQVLREFPSDEQWAPFTSEESKQDRKRMNVIKQVIGEGSVMLHRKILPALEQCKDALEKKNIPAALQALHNLPSDEDMSKVSIRPDLKEQINLTKQEVAKSLGTLVIQILASTPMIEDTEKIESNQDPLLVAITQQIVALENEDCKDLVELGMHLSTVEACLDTVEFLKSERIKQHGTSEEPLDISNLEELKNRLLKIKETDENSLSAYAKEESQITQTATQPVQVLPQTGNNQNPAKRTIKSDYEVDTEHKVTKVGERRADLKPN
;
A
#
# COMPACT_ATOMS: atom_id res chain seq x y z
N MET A 1 -29.36 -7.36 2.20
CA MET A 1 -28.45 -6.45 1.46
C MET A 1 -27.90 -5.48 2.48
N VAL A 2 -26.60 -5.54 2.76
CA VAL A 2 -25.95 -4.57 3.66
C VAL A 2 -25.72 -3.30 2.85
N ASP A 3 -26.24 -2.17 3.30
CA ASP A 3 -26.06 -0.87 2.64
C ASP A 3 -24.58 -0.48 2.64
N VAL A 4 -23.95 -0.47 1.48
CA VAL A 4 -22.55 -0.04 1.32
C VAL A 4 -22.51 1.48 1.38
N ILE A 5 -21.85 2.04 2.41
CA ILE A 5 -21.58 3.49 2.48
C ILE A 5 -20.65 3.87 1.33
N ARG A 6 -21.05 4.89 0.57
CA ARG A 6 -20.21 5.52 -0.45
C ARG A 6 -19.90 6.94 -0.02
N PHE A 7 -18.68 7.15 0.46
CA PHE A 7 -18.19 8.47 0.81
C PHE A 7 -18.17 9.41 -0.40
N LYS A 8 -18.38 10.69 -0.14
CA LYS A 8 -18.65 11.76 -1.12
C LYS A 8 -17.60 12.85 -1.07
N GLU A 9 -16.88 12.99 0.05
CA GLU A 9 -15.77 13.93 0.16
C GLU A 9 -14.71 13.60 -0.90
N PRO A 10 -14.42 14.51 -1.85
CA PRO A 10 -13.43 14.22 -2.88
C PRO A 10 -12.01 14.47 -2.38
N GLU A 11 -11.06 13.64 -2.79
CA GLU A 11 -9.61 13.85 -2.57
C GLU A 11 -9.08 15.14 -3.22
N ARG A 12 -9.85 15.75 -4.14
CA ARG A 12 -9.49 16.98 -4.86
C ARG A 12 -10.67 17.93 -4.95
N CYS A 13 -10.44 19.18 -4.54
CA CYS A 13 -11.35 20.31 -4.76
C CYS A 13 -10.54 21.52 -5.24
N ASP A 14 -11.09 22.32 -6.15
CA ASP A 14 -10.38 23.48 -6.67
C ASP A 14 -10.06 24.50 -5.55
N TYR A 15 -8.86 25.08 -5.59
CA TYR A 15 -8.32 26.04 -4.60
C TYR A 15 -8.03 25.45 -3.21
N LEU A 16 -8.53 24.25 -2.91
CA LEU A 16 -8.41 23.62 -1.60
C LEU A 16 -7.12 22.81 -1.51
N TYR A 17 -6.38 23.01 -0.43
CA TYR A 17 -5.27 22.15 0.00
C TYR A 17 -5.49 21.78 1.47
N ILE A 18 -5.24 20.54 1.83
CA ILE A 18 -5.32 20.05 3.21
C ILE A 18 -3.94 19.52 3.58
N ASP A 19 -3.35 20.06 4.63
CA ASP A 19 -2.03 19.63 5.09
C ASP A 19 -2.09 18.31 5.87
N GLU A 20 -0.91 17.79 6.22
CA GLU A 20 -0.73 16.55 6.99
C GLU A 20 -1.36 16.59 8.40
N ASN A 21 -1.69 17.78 8.91
CA ASN A 21 -2.29 17.99 10.22
C ASN A 21 -3.80 18.27 10.12
N ASN A 22 -4.42 17.89 9.00
CA ASN A 22 -5.84 18.10 8.71
C ASN A 22 -6.26 19.59 8.72
N LYS A 23 -5.31 20.52 8.47
CA LYS A 23 -5.61 21.93 8.31
C LYS A 23 -5.95 22.25 6.87
N VAL A 24 -7.10 22.89 6.71
CA VAL A 24 -7.60 23.38 5.45
C VAL A 24 -6.93 24.70 5.11
N HIS A 25 -6.43 24.80 3.89
CA HIS A 25 -5.85 25.98 3.29
C HIS A 25 -6.59 26.31 2.00
N LEU A 26 -7.04 27.56 1.90
CA LEU A 26 -7.64 28.10 0.67
C LEU A 26 -6.60 28.94 -0.09
N LEU A 27 -6.25 28.51 -1.29
CA LEU A 27 -5.25 29.14 -2.14
C LEU A 27 -5.96 30.05 -3.14
N MET A 28 -5.76 31.36 -2.99
CA MET A 28 -6.31 32.35 -3.91
C MET A 28 -5.37 32.52 -5.11
N PRO A 29 -5.81 32.23 -6.34
CA PRO A 29 -4.95 32.29 -7.50
C PRO A 29 -4.68 33.73 -7.93
N ILE A 30 -3.45 34.00 -8.35
CA ILE A 30 -3.03 35.25 -8.97
C ILE A 30 -3.13 35.12 -10.49
N VAL A 31 -2.47 34.10 -11.05
CA VAL A 31 -2.46 33.75 -12.48
C VAL A 31 -2.36 32.24 -12.67
N GLY A 32 -2.81 31.72 -13.82
CA GLY A 32 -2.54 30.33 -14.20
C GLY A 32 -1.07 30.13 -14.54
N GLY A 33 -0.49 29.00 -14.14
CA GLY A 33 0.93 28.71 -14.31
C GLY A 33 1.52 27.87 -13.18
N ASP A 34 2.74 27.38 -13.38
CA ASP A 34 3.47 26.55 -12.40
C ASP A 34 4.64 27.31 -11.77
N GLU A 35 5.57 27.80 -12.59
CA GLU A 35 6.64 28.73 -12.16
C GLU A 35 6.50 30.10 -12.86
N ILE A 36 6.02 30.10 -14.11
CA ILE A 36 5.72 31.32 -14.86
C ILE A 36 4.23 31.42 -15.18
N GLY A 37 3.68 32.62 -15.02
CA GLY A 37 2.30 32.95 -15.33
C GLY A 37 2.04 32.94 -16.83
N LEU A 38 0.99 32.23 -17.24
CA LEU A 38 0.51 32.13 -18.62
C LEU A 38 -0.53 33.20 -18.97
N ASP A 39 -1.28 33.67 -17.96
CA ASP A 39 -2.23 34.75 -18.12
C ASP A 39 -1.52 36.08 -17.81
N ASN A 40 -1.33 36.92 -18.83
CA ASN A 40 -0.73 38.25 -18.69
C ASN A 40 -1.61 39.35 -19.26
N THR A 41 -1.20 40.60 -19.04
CA THR A 41 -1.92 41.82 -19.46
C THR A 41 -3.42 41.75 -19.13
N CYS A 42 -4.29 41.73 -20.13
CA CYS A 42 -5.73 41.68 -20.02
C CYS A 42 -6.27 40.38 -19.39
N GLN A 43 -5.51 39.29 -19.43
CA GLN A 43 -5.92 37.98 -18.91
C GLN A 43 -5.52 37.76 -17.44
N THR A 44 -4.65 38.60 -16.87
CA THR A 44 -4.14 38.45 -15.48
C THR A 44 -5.25 38.24 -14.46
N SER A 45 -6.42 38.88 -14.65
CA SER A 45 -7.54 38.82 -13.72
C SER A 45 -8.47 37.61 -13.86
N VAL A 46 -8.26 36.74 -14.86
CA VAL A 46 -9.19 35.64 -15.20
C VAL A 46 -9.34 34.63 -14.06
N GLU A 47 -8.23 34.25 -13.42
CA GLU A 47 -8.27 33.32 -12.29
C GLU A 47 -8.91 33.98 -11.04
N LEU A 48 -8.61 35.25 -10.76
CA LEU A 48 -9.27 36.01 -9.67
C LEU A 48 -10.78 36.15 -9.89
N ARG A 49 -11.21 36.43 -11.12
CA ARG A 49 -12.64 36.50 -11.47
C ARG A 49 -13.32 35.16 -11.22
N SER A 50 -12.67 34.08 -11.66
CA SER A 50 -13.17 32.72 -11.45
C SER A 50 -13.28 32.40 -9.97
N PHE A 51 -12.27 32.76 -9.16
CA PHE A 51 -12.26 32.55 -7.71
C PHE A 51 -13.43 33.25 -7.01
N PHE A 52 -13.67 34.54 -7.26
CA PHE A 52 -14.72 35.30 -6.53
C PHE A 52 -16.14 35.12 -7.08
N TYR A 53 -16.29 34.92 -8.39
CA TYR A 53 -17.59 35.02 -9.06
C TYR A 53 -17.91 33.87 -10.02
N GLY A 54 -16.97 32.95 -10.24
CA GLY A 54 -17.06 31.98 -11.31
C GLY A 54 -16.84 32.62 -12.68
N SER A 55 -16.68 31.78 -13.69
CA SER A 55 -16.53 32.20 -15.08
C SER A 55 -16.95 31.08 -16.04
N THR A 56 -17.06 31.40 -17.32
CA THR A 56 -17.19 30.41 -18.40
C THR A 56 -15.98 30.58 -19.30
N ARG A 57 -15.15 29.53 -19.44
CA ARG A 57 -13.97 29.54 -20.33
C ARG A 57 -14.07 28.33 -21.25
N ARG A 58 -14.07 28.54 -22.56
CA ARG A 58 -14.19 27.48 -23.59
C ARG A 58 -15.39 26.54 -23.34
N ASP A 59 -16.55 27.14 -23.07
CA ASP A 59 -17.82 26.44 -22.81
C ASP A 59 -17.88 25.57 -21.53
N GLU A 60 -16.83 25.58 -20.71
CA GLU A 60 -16.83 24.96 -19.38
C GLU A 60 -17.15 25.99 -18.29
N ALA A 61 -18.14 25.67 -17.46
CA ALA A 61 -18.48 26.48 -16.29
C ALA A 61 -17.45 26.24 -15.18
N ARG A 62 -16.75 27.32 -14.78
CA ARG A 62 -15.88 27.34 -13.60
C ARG A 62 -16.64 27.98 -12.45
N HIS A 63 -16.84 27.24 -11.38
CA HIS A 63 -17.52 27.73 -10.18
C HIS A 63 -16.59 28.59 -9.31
N SER A 64 -17.17 29.51 -8.55
CA SER A 64 -16.45 30.30 -7.55
C SER A 64 -15.92 29.43 -6.41
N ALA A 65 -14.92 29.92 -5.69
CA ALA A 65 -14.42 29.27 -4.47
C ALA A 65 -15.55 29.08 -3.45
N GLU A 66 -16.42 30.08 -3.28
CA GLU A 66 -17.59 29.98 -2.41
C GLU A 66 -18.50 28.80 -2.78
N GLN A 67 -18.76 28.59 -4.08
CA GLN A 67 -19.59 27.49 -4.57
C GLN A 67 -18.88 26.14 -4.41
N GLN A 68 -17.59 26.04 -4.81
CA GLN A 68 -16.77 24.83 -4.67
C GLN A 68 -16.71 24.36 -3.20
N LEU A 69 -16.48 25.28 -2.26
CA LEU A 69 -16.46 24.99 -0.83
C LEU A 69 -17.84 24.61 -0.30
N THR A 70 -18.92 25.21 -0.81
CA THR A 70 -20.29 24.85 -0.44
C THR A 70 -20.64 23.43 -0.89
N ASP A 71 -20.20 23.03 -2.09
CA ASP A 71 -20.39 21.67 -2.59
C ASP A 71 -19.54 20.66 -1.80
N TYR A 72 -18.29 21.01 -1.46
CA TYR A 72 -17.43 20.20 -0.59
C TYR A 72 -18.04 20.02 0.81
N LYS A 73 -18.55 21.11 1.40
CA LYS A 73 -19.30 21.09 2.67
C LYS A 73 -20.46 20.10 2.63
N LYS A 74 -21.28 20.15 1.57
CA LYS A 74 -22.43 19.25 1.41
C LYS A 74 -22.02 17.78 1.37
N ASN A 75 -20.90 17.48 0.71
CA ASN A 75 -20.34 16.13 0.66
C ASN A 75 -19.85 15.66 2.04
N LEU A 76 -19.15 16.52 2.78
CA LEU A 76 -18.75 16.25 4.17
C LEU A 76 -19.95 15.99 5.09
N GLU A 77 -21.00 16.82 5.01
CA GLU A 77 -22.22 16.64 5.80
C GLU A 77 -22.90 15.29 5.49
N ALA A 78 -22.97 14.91 4.21
CA ALA A 78 -23.52 13.62 3.78
C ALA A 78 -22.70 12.44 4.34
N ASP A 79 -21.37 12.52 4.30
CA ASP A 79 -20.48 11.49 4.84
C ASP A 79 -20.60 11.37 6.37
N ILE A 80 -20.60 12.50 7.07
CA ILE A 80 -20.78 12.56 8.52
C ILE A 80 -22.14 11.96 8.92
N GLN A 81 -23.20 12.26 8.16
CA GLN A 81 -24.52 11.67 8.39
C GLN A 81 -24.49 10.15 8.15
N ALA A 82 -23.88 9.68 7.06
CA ALA A 82 -23.74 8.27 6.75
C ALA A 82 -22.98 7.51 7.85
N ILE A 83 -21.88 8.07 8.36
CA ILE A 83 -21.12 7.52 9.48
C ILE A 83 -21.96 7.48 10.77
N ASN A 84 -22.65 8.57 11.11
CA ASN A 84 -23.45 8.60 12.33
C ASN A 84 -24.61 7.59 12.29
N ASN A 85 -25.17 7.29 11.12
CA ASN A 85 -26.19 6.24 10.97
C ASN A 85 -25.64 4.84 11.33
N GLN A 86 -24.32 4.62 11.21
CA GLN A 86 -23.68 3.36 11.64
C GLN A 86 -23.46 3.28 13.15
N LYS A 87 -23.52 4.39 13.88
CA LYS A 87 -23.39 4.39 15.35
C LYS A 87 -24.52 3.68 16.08
N GLY A 88 -25.65 3.48 15.41
CA GLY A 88 -26.73 2.61 15.91
C GLY A 88 -26.38 1.12 15.88
N ILE A 89 -25.34 0.74 15.12
CA ILE A 89 -24.85 -0.65 14.97
C ILE A 89 -23.55 -0.82 15.78
N THR A 90 -22.60 0.11 15.63
CA THR A 90 -21.31 0.08 16.34
C THR A 90 -20.95 1.47 16.85
N ARG A 91 -20.84 1.64 18.17
CA ARG A 91 -20.69 2.94 18.84
C ARG A 91 -19.48 3.75 18.33
N ASN A 92 -18.40 3.06 17.98
CA ASN A 92 -17.12 3.63 17.53
C ASN A 92 -16.90 3.54 15.99
N ALA A 93 -17.93 3.24 15.19
CA ALA A 93 -17.80 3.15 13.74
C ALA A 93 -17.17 4.42 13.15
N TYR A 94 -16.03 4.26 12.46
CA TYR A 94 -15.29 5.32 11.76
C TYR A 94 -14.93 6.53 12.66
N ALA A 95 -14.65 6.33 13.94
CA ALA A 95 -14.47 7.42 14.90
C ALA A 95 -13.39 8.44 14.49
N TYR A 96 -12.23 7.98 13.99
CA TYR A 96 -11.16 8.85 13.50
C TYR A 96 -11.57 9.61 12.24
N LEU A 97 -12.08 8.91 11.22
CA LEU A 97 -12.56 9.53 9.98
C LEU A 97 -13.69 10.55 10.25
N LEU A 98 -14.56 10.29 11.24
CA LEU A 98 -15.60 11.21 11.67
C LEU A 98 -15.03 12.47 12.33
N LEU A 99 -14.00 12.33 13.17
CA LEU A 99 -13.33 13.46 13.81
C LEU A 99 -12.69 14.34 12.73
N GLU A 100 -11.91 13.75 11.84
CA GLU A 100 -11.23 14.47 10.77
C GLU A 100 -12.21 15.20 9.84
N LYS A 101 -13.28 14.52 9.38
CA LYS A 101 -14.32 15.12 8.54
C LYS A 101 -15.03 16.27 9.24
N LYS A 102 -15.28 16.17 10.55
CA LYS A 102 -15.89 17.26 11.35
C LYS A 102 -14.95 18.46 11.50
N GLU A 103 -13.67 18.22 11.72
CA GLU A 103 -12.66 19.29 11.78
C GLU A 103 -12.57 20.02 10.45
N ARG A 104 -12.50 19.29 9.33
CA ARG A 104 -12.50 19.90 7.98
C ARG A 104 -13.79 20.68 7.74
N LEU A 105 -14.94 20.12 8.08
CA LEU A 105 -16.24 20.79 7.91
C LEU A 105 -16.26 22.16 8.60
N LYS A 106 -15.82 22.22 9.86
CA LYS A 106 -15.77 23.45 10.65
C LYS A 106 -14.92 24.53 9.96
N GLN A 107 -13.71 24.15 9.55
CA GLN A 107 -12.77 25.04 8.86
C GLN A 107 -13.32 25.53 7.51
N ILE A 108 -13.94 24.64 6.72
CA ILE A 108 -14.59 24.98 5.44
C ILE A 108 -15.73 25.99 5.65
N GLU A 109 -16.58 25.78 6.65
CA GLU A 109 -17.66 26.72 7.01
C GLU A 109 -17.09 28.10 7.31
N LYS A 110 -15.98 28.17 8.05
CA LYS A 110 -15.33 29.43 8.37
C LYS A 110 -14.76 30.11 7.12
N TYR A 111 -14.14 29.39 6.19
CA TYR A 111 -13.69 29.98 4.92
C TYR A 111 -14.84 30.54 4.08
N ILE A 112 -15.97 29.84 4.00
CA ILE A 112 -17.17 30.32 3.30
C ILE A 112 -17.68 31.62 3.93
N GLU A 113 -17.72 31.70 5.26
CA GLU A 113 -18.08 32.93 6.00
C GLU A 113 -17.14 34.09 5.64
N LEU A 114 -15.82 33.87 5.70
CA LEU A 114 -14.84 34.92 5.41
C LEU A 114 -14.94 35.44 3.97
N ILE A 115 -15.21 34.58 2.97
CA ILE A 115 -15.42 35.01 1.59
C ILE A 115 -16.65 35.93 1.48
N LYS A 116 -17.75 35.60 2.16
CA LYS A 116 -18.99 36.40 2.15
C LYS A 116 -18.76 37.75 2.83
N VAL A 117 -18.22 37.74 4.05
CA VAL A 117 -17.91 38.95 4.82
C VAL A 117 -16.97 39.87 4.05
N LEU A 118 -15.95 39.32 3.38
CA LEU A 118 -15.05 40.11 2.54
C LEU A 118 -15.80 40.87 1.44
N LYS A 119 -16.70 40.18 0.73
CA LYS A 119 -17.49 40.73 -0.39
C LYS A 119 -18.58 41.71 0.07
N GLU A 120 -19.18 41.47 1.22
CA GLU A 120 -20.35 42.23 1.71
C GLU A 120 -19.97 43.42 2.59
N GLU A 121 -18.98 43.26 3.47
CA GLU A 121 -18.65 44.27 4.49
C GLU A 121 -17.34 45.03 4.21
N TYR A 122 -16.38 44.39 3.54
CA TYR A 122 -15.02 44.93 3.37
C TYR A 122 -14.70 45.42 1.95
N ASP A 123 -15.60 45.23 0.99
CA ASP A 123 -15.45 45.75 -0.38
C ASP A 123 -16.01 47.17 -0.57
N ASN A 124 -15.88 48.05 0.44
CA ASN A 124 -16.44 49.40 0.42
C ASN A 124 -15.90 50.29 -0.72
N ASN A 125 -14.68 50.01 -1.18
CA ASN A 125 -14.04 50.71 -2.30
C ASN A 125 -14.36 50.06 -3.66
N GLY A 126 -15.09 48.94 -3.66
CA GLY A 126 -15.46 48.18 -4.84
C GLY A 126 -14.30 47.51 -5.58
N GLU A 127 -13.20 47.22 -4.90
CA GLU A 127 -12.00 46.59 -5.49
C GLU A 127 -12.23 45.12 -5.89
N ILE A 128 -13.14 44.41 -5.21
CA ILE A 128 -13.48 43.02 -5.54
C ILE A 128 -14.62 42.99 -6.57
N ILE A 129 -15.70 43.76 -6.35
CA ILE A 129 -16.86 43.79 -7.25
C ILE A 129 -16.51 44.31 -8.65
N ILE A 130 -15.49 45.16 -8.79
CA ILE A 130 -15.04 45.64 -10.10
C ILE A 130 -14.45 44.51 -10.95
N ILE A 131 -13.87 43.46 -10.34
CA ILE A 131 -13.34 42.28 -11.05
C ILE A 131 -14.43 41.61 -11.89
N LYS A 132 -15.67 41.61 -11.40
CA LYS A 132 -16.83 41.09 -12.16
C LYS A 132 -17.22 42.00 -13.34
N LYS A 133 -17.04 43.31 -13.20
CA LYS A 133 -17.68 44.33 -14.06
C LYS A 133 -16.86 44.74 -15.29
N ILE A 134 -15.54 44.84 -15.15
CA ILE A 134 -14.67 45.35 -16.23
C ILE A 134 -13.81 44.24 -16.82
N VAL A 135 -13.38 44.38 -18.07
CA VAL A 135 -12.62 43.35 -18.79
C VAL A 135 -11.22 43.18 -18.19
N THR A 136 -10.55 44.30 -17.89
CA THR A 136 -9.18 44.35 -17.35
C THR A 136 -9.15 45.04 -15.98
N PRO A 137 -9.63 44.38 -14.92
CA PRO A 137 -9.66 44.96 -13.59
C PRO A 137 -8.26 45.08 -12.98
N PRO A 138 -8.00 46.13 -12.20
CA PRO A 138 -6.77 46.22 -11.43
C PRO A 138 -6.73 45.13 -10.36
N LEU A 139 -5.53 44.67 -10.02
CA LEU A 139 -5.34 43.79 -8.87
C LEU A 139 -5.76 44.51 -7.57
N PRO A 140 -6.48 43.84 -6.65
CA PRO A 140 -6.87 44.41 -5.35
C PRO A 140 -5.66 44.88 -4.53
N ALA A 141 -5.87 45.85 -3.63
CA ALA A 141 -4.78 46.45 -2.86
C ALA A 141 -4.04 45.42 -1.99
N GLY A 142 -4.78 44.54 -1.30
CA GLY A 142 -4.20 43.48 -0.49
C GLY A 142 -3.29 42.54 -1.29
N LEU A 143 -3.68 42.22 -2.53
CA LEU A 143 -2.88 41.35 -3.40
C LEU A 143 -1.61 42.05 -3.90
N ASN A 144 -1.70 43.34 -4.24
CA ASN A 144 -0.51 44.12 -4.60
C ASN A 144 0.51 44.14 -3.44
N GLN A 145 0.06 44.23 -2.19
CA GLN A 145 0.94 44.17 -1.03
C GLN A 145 1.59 42.80 -0.85
N ILE A 146 0.87 41.70 -1.13
CA ILE A 146 1.42 40.33 -1.10
C ILE A 146 2.53 40.21 -2.13
N ILE A 147 2.26 40.57 -3.39
CA ILE A 147 3.22 40.51 -4.49
C ILE A 147 4.45 41.36 -4.17
N GLN A 148 4.26 42.58 -3.66
CA GLN A 148 5.37 43.48 -3.32
C GLN A 148 6.23 42.98 -2.16
N SER A 149 5.65 42.21 -1.22
CA SER A 149 6.38 41.63 -0.08
C SER A 149 6.91 40.22 -0.35
N SER A 150 6.76 39.71 -1.57
CA SER A 150 7.20 38.36 -1.90
C SER A 150 8.73 38.24 -1.96
N GLU A 151 9.26 37.19 -1.35
CA GLU A 151 10.68 36.82 -1.44
C GLU A 151 10.95 35.78 -2.55
N ASN A 152 9.92 35.06 -2.98
CA ASN A 152 10.04 33.94 -3.92
C ASN A 152 9.30 34.18 -5.25
N ALA A 153 8.66 35.33 -5.44
CA ALA A 153 7.98 35.66 -6.69
C ALA A 153 8.12 37.15 -7.05
N GLY A 154 7.96 37.47 -8.33
CA GLY A 154 8.06 38.83 -8.83
C GLY A 154 7.53 38.97 -10.25
N ALA A 155 6.97 40.15 -10.55
CA ALA A 155 6.59 40.49 -11.91
C ALA A 155 7.78 41.08 -12.68
N VAL A 156 7.87 40.79 -13.97
CA VAL A 156 8.85 41.37 -14.89
C VAL A 156 8.09 42.09 -15.99
N ARG A 157 8.58 43.28 -16.39
CA ARG A 157 7.98 44.09 -17.46
C ARG A 157 9.01 44.37 -18.55
N LEU A 158 8.70 43.94 -19.76
CA LEU A 158 9.55 44.05 -20.94
C LEU A 158 9.06 45.20 -21.85
N SER A 159 9.81 45.45 -22.92
CA SER A 159 9.53 46.46 -23.94
C SER A 159 9.46 45.83 -25.34
N PRO A 160 8.33 45.20 -25.70
CA PRO A 160 8.05 44.85 -27.10
C PRO A 160 7.86 46.12 -27.96
N GLU A 161 8.09 46.00 -29.26
CA GLU A 161 7.88 47.09 -30.24
C GLU A 161 6.43 47.60 -30.24
N ASN A 162 5.46 46.69 -30.08
CA ASN A 162 4.03 47.02 -29.99
C ASN A 162 3.51 46.67 -28.59
N PRO A 163 3.65 47.57 -27.60
CA PRO A 163 3.28 47.27 -26.23
C PRO A 163 1.78 47.33 -25.96
N ASP A 164 1.28 46.39 -25.16
CA ASP A 164 -0.06 46.43 -24.58
C ASP A 164 -0.06 47.28 -23.30
N LEU A 165 -0.90 48.33 -23.25
CA LEU A 165 -1.00 49.22 -22.10
C LEU A 165 -1.78 48.61 -20.93
N ALA A 166 -2.50 47.50 -21.12
CA ALA A 166 -3.32 46.83 -20.11
C ALA A 166 -2.49 45.96 -19.13
N THR A 167 -1.37 46.49 -18.64
CA THR A 167 -0.52 45.82 -17.66
C THR A 167 -1.13 45.88 -16.24
N SER A 168 -1.07 44.76 -15.53
CA SER A 168 -1.72 44.54 -14.23
C SER A 168 -0.77 44.71 -13.02
N PHE A 169 0.52 44.42 -13.16
CA PHE A 169 1.46 44.42 -12.03
C PHE A 169 2.09 45.80 -11.78
N LYS A 170 1.74 46.49 -10.69
CA LYS A 170 2.18 47.88 -10.48
C LYS A 170 3.67 48.06 -10.17
N ASN A 171 4.28 47.10 -9.47
CA ASN A 171 5.65 47.19 -8.98
C ASN A 171 6.51 46.02 -9.47
N PRO A 172 6.85 45.96 -10.78
CA PRO A 172 7.66 44.87 -11.31
C PRO A 172 9.11 44.95 -10.80
N LEU A 173 9.69 43.79 -10.51
CA LEU A 173 11.07 43.58 -10.08
C LEU A 173 12.06 44.02 -11.18
N PHE A 174 11.76 43.66 -12.43
CA PHE A 174 12.50 44.08 -13.62
C PHE A 174 11.60 44.99 -14.46
N ARG A 175 12.08 46.17 -14.84
CA ARG A 175 11.29 47.13 -15.65
C ARG A 175 12.14 47.84 -16.67
N LEU A 176 11.59 48.02 -17.86
CA LEU A 176 12.17 48.81 -18.94
C LEU A 176 11.23 49.95 -19.36
N ASN A 177 11.81 50.98 -19.97
CA ASN A 177 11.10 52.02 -20.70
C ASN A 177 10.41 51.41 -21.92
N ARG A 178 9.17 51.83 -22.20
CA ARG A 178 8.30 51.24 -23.24
C ARG A 178 7.75 52.32 -24.17
N HIS A 179 7.40 51.93 -25.40
CA HIS A 179 6.64 52.80 -26.30
C HIS A 179 5.25 53.13 -25.71
N TYR A 180 4.72 54.32 -26.02
CA TYR A 180 3.33 54.68 -25.72
C TYR A 180 2.47 54.47 -26.97
N GLU A 181 1.31 53.82 -26.82
CA GLU A 181 0.41 53.45 -27.92
C GLU A 181 -0.15 54.66 -28.71
N THR A 182 -0.22 55.85 -28.07
CA THR A 182 -1.00 57.00 -28.57
C THR A 182 -0.19 58.27 -28.83
N SER A 183 1.14 58.27 -28.68
CA SER A 183 1.95 59.46 -28.96
C SER A 183 2.61 59.38 -30.34
N ASP A 184 2.51 60.47 -31.11
CA ASP A 184 3.35 60.73 -32.30
C ASP A 184 4.87 60.65 -31.98
N TYR A 185 5.23 60.65 -30.69
CA TYR A 185 6.57 60.50 -30.16
C TYR A 185 6.88 59.01 -29.91
N LYS A 186 7.60 58.38 -30.84
CA LYS A 186 8.24 57.10 -30.56
C LYS A 186 9.38 57.30 -29.57
N LEU A 187 9.47 56.43 -28.56
CA LEU A 187 10.64 56.31 -27.69
C LEU A 187 11.91 56.11 -28.55
N THR A 188 12.96 56.89 -28.27
CA THR A 188 14.22 56.89 -29.05
C THR A 188 15.44 56.38 -28.26
N GLU A 189 15.23 56.05 -26.99
CA GLU A 189 16.24 55.59 -26.03
C GLU A 189 15.74 54.37 -25.25
N GLY A 190 16.63 53.73 -24.49
CA GLY A 190 16.33 52.51 -23.74
C GLY A 190 16.73 51.22 -24.46
N LEU A 191 16.75 50.13 -23.69
CA LEU A 191 17.26 48.84 -24.11
C LEU A 191 16.49 48.25 -25.29
N GLY A 192 15.16 48.27 -25.23
CA GLY A 192 14.30 47.73 -26.29
C GLY A 192 14.57 48.41 -27.64
N VAL A 193 14.67 49.74 -27.64
CA VAL A 193 14.96 50.55 -28.84
C VAL A 193 16.37 50.24 -29.37
N ARG A 194 17.37 50.13 -28.49
CA ARG A 194 18.76 49.84 -28.90
C ARG A 194 18.92 48.43 -29.45
N LEU A 195 18.28 47.42 -28.85
CA LEU A 195 18.28 46.06 -29.38
C LEU A 195 17.64 46.03 -30.77
N SER A 196 16.42 46.55 -30.93
CA SER A 196 15.71 46.53 -32.22
C SER A 196 16.49 47.26 -33.32
N SER A 197 16.98 48.47 -33.04
CA SER A 197 17.73 49.27 -34.03
C SER A 197 19.15 48.76 -34.32
N THR A 198 19.80 48.08 -33.37
CA THR A 198 21.14 47.51 -33.61
C THR A 198 21.04 46.19 -34.38
N LEU A 199 20.10 45.33 -34.01
CA LEU A 199 19.89 44.01 -34.63
C LEU A 199 19.35 44.13 -36.05
N LEU A 200 18.55 45.15 -36.35
CA LEU A 200 18.10 45.46 -37.71
C LEU A 200 18.16 46.99 -37.95
N PRO A 201 19.32 47.53 -38.35
CA PRO A 201 19.49 48.97 -38.55
C PRO A 201 18.65 49.50 -39.72
N ASP A 202 18.56 48.71 -40.80
CA ASP A 202 17.69 48.97 -41.94
C ASP A 202 17.29 47.64 -42.61
N PRO A 203 16.15 47.60 -43.35
CA PRO A 203 15.70 46.39 -44.02
C PRO A 203 16.64 45.85 -45.11
N GLN A 204 17.60 46.66 -45.58
CA GLN A 204 18.57 46.29 -46.60
C GLN A 204 19.85 45.68 -46.00
N THR A 205 20.03 45.76 -44.68
CA THR A 205 21.18 45.22 -43.95
C THR A 205 20.74 44.19 -42.90
N PRO A 206 20.32 42.98 -43.31
CA PRO A 206 19.99 41.90 -42.38
C PRO A 206 21.19 41.52 -41.49
N THR A 207 20.93 41.13 -40.24
CA THR A 207 21.95 40.56 -39.36
C THR A 207 22.01 39.05 -39.56
N PRO A 208 23.12 38.47 -40.04
CA PRO A 208 23.24 37.03 -40.18
C PRO A 208 23.32 36.36 -38.80
N ILE A 209 22.71 35.19 -38.68
CA ILE A 209 22.78 34.30 -37.52
C ILE A 209 23.59 33.08 -37.94
N ASN A 210 24.87 33.07 -37.58
CA ASN A 210 25.81 32.03 -38.04
C ASN A 210 25.98 30.92 -37.00
N ARG A 211 24.87 30.50 -36.37
CA ARG A 211 24.89 29.40 -35.40
C ARG A 211 25.15 28.10 -36.13
N LYS A 212 26.24 27.43 -35.75
CA LYS A 212 26.58 26.10 -36.22
C LYS A 212 25.99 25.08 -35.25
N SER A 213 25.33 24.08 -35.79
CA SER A 213 24.90 22.89 -35.05
C SER A 213 26.10 22.19 -34.41
N PRO A 214 25.91 21.39 -33.34
CA PRO A 214 26.98 20.58 -32.76
C PRO A 214 27.69 19.73 -33.82
N LYS A 215 26.92 19.16 -34.75
CA LYS A 215 27.44 18.39 -35.89
C LYS A 215 28.37 19.23 -36.78
N GLU A 216 27.94 20.42 -37.21
CA GLU A 216 28.75 21.32 -38.04
C GLU A 216 30.02 21.79 -37.31
N LYS A 217 29.94 22.07 -36.00
CA LYS A 217 31.11 22.44 -35.18
C LYS A 217 32.16 21.31 -35.14
N ILE A 218 31.71 20.07 -34.97
CA ILE A 218 32.59 18.89 -35.03
C ILE A 218 33.24 18.83 -36.42
N ALA A 219 32.44 18.89 -37.48
CA ALA A 219 32.93 18.79 -38.84
C ALA A 219 34.01 19.83 -39.15
N GLU A 220 33.79 21.10 -38.82
CA GLU A 220 34.79 22.14 -39.03
C GLU A 220 36.05 21.96 -38.20
N THR A 221 35.91 21.57 -36.93
CA THR A 221 37.06 21.35 -36.05
C THR A 221 37.93 20.21 -36.55
N VAL A 222 37.29 19.13 -37.01
CA VAL A 222 37.97 17.97 -37.59
C VAL A 222 38.62 18.34 -38.92
N LEU A 223 37.90 19.03 -39.82
CA LEU A 223 38.43 19.48 -41.11
C LEU A 223 39.61 20.44 -40.97
N ALA A 224 39.63 21.28 -39.93
CA ALA A 224 40.75 22.17 -39.65
C ALA A 224 42.00 21.44 -39.10
N LYS A 225 41.82 20.29 -38.44
CA LYS A 225 42.91 19.49 -37.87
C LYS A 225 43.44 18.45 -38.87
N PHE A 226 42.58 17.85 -39.68
CA PHE A 226 42.93 16.76 -40.59
C PHE A 226 43.75 17.25 -41.79
N GLN A 227 44.88 16.60 -42.04
CA GLN A 227 45.89 17.10 -43.00
C GLN A 227 45.79 16.48 -44.40
N SER A 228 45.09 15.35 -44.56
CA SER A 228 45.00 14.67 -45.86
C SER A 228 43.83 15.21 -46.69
N GLU A 229 44.04 15.40 -48.00
CA GLU A 229 43.00 15.87 -48.91
C GLU A 229 41.94 14.81 -49.23
N LYS A 230 42.32 13.51 -49.16
CA LYS A 230 41.48 12.36 -49.50
C LYS A 230 41.81 11.12 -48.67
N ILE A 231 40.82 10.24 -48.49
CA ILE A 231 40.99 8.88 -47.95
C ILE A 231 41.13 7.93 -49.14
N ALA A 232 42.37 7.65 -49.55
CA ALA A 232 42.70 6.85 -50.73
C ALA A 232 43.99 6.06 -50.54
N GLU A 233 44.19 5.02 -51.36
CA GLU A 233 45.39 4.18 -51.41
C GLU A 233 46.70 5.00 -51.57
N PRO A 234 47.86 4.53 -51.06
CA PRO A 234 48.09 3.24 -50.39
C PRO A 234 47.75 3.23 -48.88
N ASP A 235 47.35 4.36 -48.29
CA ASP A 235 47.26 4.56 -46.83
C ASP A 235 45.81 4.79 -46.34
N ARG A 236 44.79 4.39 -47.11
CA ARG A 236 43.38 4.75 -46.84
C ARG A 236 42.91 4.36 -45.44
N GLU A 237 43.22 3.14 -44.98
CA GLU A 237 42.80 2.66 -43.65
C GLU A 237 43.47 3.43 -42.52
N LYS A 238 44.74 3.78 -42.69
CA LYS A 238 45.47 4.60 -41.72
C LYS A 238 44.87 6.01 -41.63
N LYS A 239 44.54 6.61 -42.77
CA LYS A 239 43.91 7.95 -42.86
C LYS A 239 42.49 7.94 -42.30
N LEU A 240 41.69 6.91 -42.58
CA LEU A 240 40.37 6.74 -42.00
C LEU A 240 40.44 6.62 -40.47
N LYS A 241 41.40 5.85 -39.95
CA LYS A 241 41.63 5.73 -38.51
C LYS A 241 42.01 7.06 -37.86
N GLU A 242 42.86 7.85 -38.52
CA GLU A 242 43.22 9.20 -38.05
C GLU A 242 42.00 10.14 -38.04
N LEU A 243 41.20 10.13 -39.11
CA LEU A 243 39.96 10.93 -39.19
C LEU A 243 38.98 10.54 -38.09
N LYS A 244 38.72 9.23 -37.90
CA LYS A 244 37.87 8.70 -36.84
C LYS A 244 38.37 9.12 -35.45
N ALA A 245 39.67 9.09 -35.19
CA ALA A 245 40.23 9.54 -33.92
C ALA A 245 39.95 11.02 -33.63
N LEU A 246 40.03 11.88 -34.65
CA LEU A 246 39.70 13.31 -34.52
C LEU A 246 38.19 13.53 -34.27
N ILE A 247 37.33 12.79 -34.97
CA ILE A 247 35.87 12.87 -34.74
C ILE A 247 35.54 12.38 -33.33
N GLN A 248 36.15 11.27 -32.90
CA GLN A 248 35.98 10.69 -31.57
C GLN A 248 36.38 11.67 -30.47
N GLU A 249 37.49 12.40 -30.62
CA GLU A 249 37.96 13.41 -29.67
C GLU A 249 36.90 14.49 -29.41
N GLU A 250 36.17 14.90 -30.44
CA GLU A 250 35.13 15.93 -30.31
C GLU A 250 33.79 15.33 -29.82
N LEU A 251 33.44 14.11 -30.21
CA LEU A 251 32.19 13.45 -29.77
C LEU A 251 32.16 13.15 -28.27
N VAL A 252 33.28 12.71 -27.68
CA VAL A 252 33.32 12.41 -26.24
C VAL A 252 33.13 13.64 -25.35
N LYS A 253 33.31 14.86 -25.91
CA LYS A 253 32.99 16.12 -25.22
C LYS A 253 31.48 16.35 -25.11
N ILE A 254 30.69 15.68 -25.93
CA ILE A 254 29.23 15.70 -25.89
C ILE A 254 28.72 14.60 -24.97
N ASP A 255 29.12 13.36 -25.21
CA ASP A 255 28.80 12.21 -24.37
C ASP A 255 29.95 11.19 -24.46
N SER A 256 30.51 10.84 -23.31
CA SER A 256 31.61 9.90 -23.17
C SER A 256 31.32 8.49 -23.69
N ASN A 257 30.04 8.13 -23.87
CA ASN A 257 29.62 6.81 -24.35
C ASN A 257 29.55 6.71 -25.88
N LEU A 258 29.63 7.83 -26.61
CA LEU A 258 29.57 7.82 -28.07
C LEU A 258 30.86 7.24 -28.65
N SER A 259 30.73 6.45 -29.72
CA SER A 259 31.86 5.86 -30.43
C SER A 259 31.66 5.93 -31.94
N VAL A 260 32.73 6.23 -32.68
CA VAL A 260 32.75 6.18 -34.14
C VAL A 260 33.17 4.83 -34.70
N ASP A 261 33.57 3.87 -33.86
CA ASP A 261 34.12 2.59 -34.32
C ASP A 261 33.05 1.58 -34.71
N ILE A 262 31.84 1.74 -34.17
CA ILE A 262 30.73 0.82 -34.37
C ILE A 262 29.53 1.59 -34.88
N SER A 263 28.93 1.10 -35.96
CA SER A 263 27.72 1.66 -36.57
C SER A 263 26.44 1.28 -35.81
N HIS A 264 25.32 1.89 -36.19
CA HIS A 264 23.98 1.54 -35.70
C HIS A 264 23.61 0.06 -35.91
N ASP A 265 24.09 -0.57 -36.98
CA ASP A 265 23.90 -2.00 -37.25
C ASP A 265 24.95 -2.91 -36.58
N LYS A 266 25.73 -2.35 -35.64
CA LYS A 266 26.74 -3.04 -34.82
C LYS A 266 27.90 -3.63 -35.62
N LYS A 267 28.25 -3.02 -36.75
CA LYS A 267 29.42 -3.38 -37.55
C LYS A 267 30.56 -2.40 -37.36
N GLU A 268 31.77 -2.86 -37.65
CA GLU A 268 32.96 -2.00 -37.64
C GLU A 268 32.91 -1.04 -38.83
N THR A 269 33.11 0.25 -38.56
CA THR A 269 33.16 1.31 -39.57
C THR A 269 34.55 1.41 -40.22
N ASN A 270 34.94 0.36 -40.94
CA ASN A 270 36.14 0.35 -41.79
C ASN A 270 35.85 0.92 -43.19
N TYR A 271 36.88 1.03 -44.05
CA TYR A 271 36.71 1.64 -45.38
C TYR A 271 35.62 0.93 -46.19
N ASP A 272 35.67 -0.40 -46.26
CA ASP A 272 34.73 -1.20 -47.07
C ASP A 272 33.27 -1.03 -46.59
N TYR A 273 33.04 -0.93 -45.28
CA TYR A 273 31.72 -0.64 -44.73
C TYR A 273 31.24 0.75 -45.16
N MET A 274 32.09 1.77 -45.04
CA MET A 274 31.73 3.15 -45.37
C MET A 274 31.46 3.33 -46.86
N ASP A 275 32.25 2.68 -47.72
CA ASP A 275 32.05 2.66 -49.18
C ASP A 275 30.76 1.94 -49.54
N MET A 276 30.57 0.70 -49.07
CA MET A 276 29.42 -0.10 -49.46
C MET A 276 28.08 0.38 -48.87
N ILE A 277 28.08 0.88 -47.63
CA ILE A 277 26.85 1.19 -46.88
C ILE A 277 26.52 2.68 -46.90
N MET A 278 27.53 3.54 -46.73
CA MET A 278 27.34 4.99 -46.69
C MET A 278 27.59 5.67 -48.04
N GLY A 279 28.19 4.95 -49.01
CA GLY A 279 28.42 5.45 -50.36
C GLY A 279 29.53 6.49 -50.46
N VAL A 280 30.53 6.44 -49.57
CA VAL A 280 31.71 7.30 -49.63
C VAL A 280 32.94 6.54 -50.12
N ASP A 281 33.65 7.12 -51.08
CA ASP A 281 34.77 6.50 -51.79
C ASP A 281 36.03 7.38 -51.80
N GLU A 282 37.04 6.99 -52.58
CA GLU A 282 38.31 7.73 -52.70
C GLU A 282 38.16 9.11 -53.35
N ASP A 283 37.06 9.34 -54.07
CA ASP A 283 36.78 10.61 -54.72
C ASP A 283 35.97 11.56 -53.86
N SER A 284 35.34 11.04 -52.81
CA SER A 284 34.60 11.79 -51.82
C SER A 284 35.50 12.75 -51.03
N SER A 285 34.99 13.94 -50.77
CA SER A 285 35.65 14.95 -49.94
C SER A 285 35.72 14.52 -48.47
N ILE A 286 36.67 15.07 -47.71
CA ILE A 286 36.76 14.77 -46.27
C ILE A 286 35.48 15.20 -45.53
N ALA A 287 34.80 16.25 -45.98
CA ALA A 287 33.52 16.66 -45.38
C ALA A 287 32.45 15.57 -45.52
N GLU A 288 32.34 14.97 -46.72
CA GLU A 288 31.42 13.84 -46.97
C GLU A 288 31.77 12.60 -46.14
N TRP A 289 33.07 12.34 -45.94
CA TRP A 289 33.54 11.29 -45.04
C TRP A 289 33.16 11.55 -43.58
N VAL A 290 33.37 12.77 -43.06
CA VAL A 290 32.97 13.14 -41.69
C VAL A 290 31.46 13.01 -41.50
N ASP A 291 30.68 13.55 -42.43
CA ASP A 291 29.22 13.47 -42.39
C ASP A 291 28.70 12.04 -42.40
N SER A 292 29.31 11.18 -43.24
CA SER A 292 28.96 9.76 -43.34
C SER A 292 29.33 8.99 -42.08
N ILE A 293 30.50 9.24 -41.49
CA ILE A 293 30.90 8.58 -40.23
C ILE A 293 29.92 8.96 -39.13
N LEU A 294 29.62 10.24 -38.95
CA LEU A 294 28.68 10.71 -37.94
C LEU A 294 27.27 10.14 -38.15
N ALA A 295 26.80 10.04 -39.41
CA ALA A 295 25.50 9.45 -39.72
C ALA A 295 25.46 7.94 -39.46
N ALA A 296 26.57 7.23 -39.68
CA ALA A 296 26.65 5.78 -39.46
C ALA A 296 26.67 5.41 -37.97
N THR A 297 27.18 6.28 -37.10
CA THR A 297 27.54 5.92 -35.71
C THR A 297 26.81 6.71 -34.63
N VAL A 298 26.24 7.88 -34.93
CA VAL A 298 25.57 8.74 -33.94
C VAL A 298 24.07 8.80 -34.23
N ASP A 299 23.25 8.57 -33.21
CA ASP A 299 21.79 8.60 -33.33
C ASP A 299 21.29 10.05 -33.47
N SER A 300 20.20 10.26 -34.21
CA SER A 300 19.67 11.62 -34.42
C SER A 300 19.26 12.30 -33.11
N SER A 301 18.78 11.52 -32.13
CA SER A 301 18.36 12.04 -30.81
C SER A 301 19.50 12.67 -30.01
N VAL A 302 20.75 12.29 -30.26
CA VAL A 302 21.93 12.93 -29.63
C VAL A 302 22.03 14.39 -30.05
N TRP A 303 21.68 14.69 -31.31
CA TRP A 303 21.68 16.07 -31.81
C TRP A 303 20.45 16.85 -31.32
N ASP A 304 19.31 16.18 -31.17
CA ASP A 304 18.06 16.80 -30.70
C ASP A 304 18.08 17.12 -29.19
N THR A 305 18.81 16.33 -28.39
CA THR A 305 18.93 16.50 -26.93
C THR A 305 19.90 17.60 -26.51
N GLN A 306 20.72 18.11 -27.46
CA GLN A 306 21.50 19.32 -27.24
C GLN A 306 20.54 20.51 -27.19
N SER A 307 20.12 20.86 -25.96
CA SER A 307 19.12 21.90 -25.71
C SER A 307 19.45 23.15 -26.53
N SER A 308 18.60 23.46 -27.51
CA SER A 308 18.78 24.67 -28.29
C SER A 308 18.45 25.86 -27.40
N SER A 309 19.48 26.68 -27.13
CA SER A 309 19.30 27.97 -26.48
C SER A 309 18.13 28.70 -27.16
N PRO A 310 17.22 29.34 -26.42
CA PRO A 310 16.09 30.08 -27.00
C PRO A 310 16.49 31.12 -28.06
N PHE A 311 17.74 31.60 -28.06
CA PHE A 311 18.26 32.52 -29.07
C PHE A 311 18.41 31.90 -30.46
N TYR A 312 18.45 30.58 -30.59
CA TYR A 312 18.72 29.87 -31.84
C TYR A 312 17.59 28.90 -32.20
N ASP A 313 16.60 29.43 -32.91
CA ASP A 313 15.41 28.70 -33.37
C ASP A 313 15.52 28.12 -34.80
N GLY A 314 16.73 28.15 -35.38
CA GLY A 314 17.01 27.71 -36.75
C GLY A 314 16.95 28.82 -37.80
N SER A 315 16.57 30.04 -37.42
CA SER A 315 16.62 31.20 -38.32
C SER A 315 18.06 31.54 -38.73
N LYS A 316 18.28 31.78 -40.04
CA LYS A 316 19.62 32.09 -40.58
C LYS A 316 20.00 33.57 -40.52
N LYS A 317 19.02 34.46 -40.33
CA LYS A 317 19.21 35.92 -40.28
C LYS A 317 18.02 36.61 -39.60
N ILE A 318 18.25 37.81 -39.12
CA ILE A 318 17.23 38.79 -38.71
C ILE A 318 17.02 39.73 -39.89
N GLU A 319 15.85 39.67 -40.53
CA GLU A 319 15.56 40.46 -41.73
C GLU A 319 14.26 41.27 -41.63
N HIS A 320 13.36 40.90 -40.73
CA HIS A 320 12.13 41.61 -40.47
C HIS A 320 12.13 42.23 -39.07
N LYS A 321 11.37 43.31 -38.91
CA LYS A 321 11.21 43.97 -37.60
C LYS A 321 10.70 43.01 -36.52
N GLY A 322 9.82 42.09 -36.89
CA GLY A 322 9.33 41.05 -35.97
C GLY A 322 10.42 40.08 -35.50
N ASP A 323 11.44 39.82 -36.31
CA ASP A 323 12.58 38.98 -35.92
C ASP A 323 13.45 39.72 -34.91
N ALA A 324 13.70 41.02 -35.17
CA ALA A 324 14.46 41.89 -34.28
C ALA A 324 13.77 42.07 -32.93
N ASP A 325 12.45 42.27 -32.93
CA ASP A 325 11.63 42.38 -31.73
C ASP A 325 11.63 41.07 -30.93
N ARG A 326 11.46 39.92 -31.59
CA ARG A 326 11.54 38.60 -30.93
C ARG A 326 12.89 38.37 -30.26
N MET A 327 13.98 38.70 -30.95
CA MET A 327 15.33 38.60 -30.41
C MET A 327 15.54 39.60 -29.25
N SER A 328 15.02 40.82 -29.38
CA SER A 328 15.02 41.84 -28.34
C SER A 328 14.34 41.31 -27.07
N ILE A 329 13.14 40.72 -27.19
CA ILE A 329 12.40 40.13 -26.08
C ILE A 329 13.17 38.98 -25.42
N ARG A 330 13.85 38.11 -26.18
CA ARG A 330 14.69 37.04 -25.61
C ARG A 330 15.80 37.60 -24.71
N VAL A 331 16.49 38.64 -25.16
CA VAL A 331 17.56 39.30 -24.38
C VAL A 331 16.98 39.94 -23.12
N GLN A 332 15.89 40.69 -23.26
CA GLN A 332 15.23 41.35 -22.13
C GLN A 332 14.72 40.34 -21.10
N PHE A 333 14.15 39.22 -21.55
CA PHE A 333 13.63 38.18 -20.68
C PHE A 333 14.75 37.43 -19.95
N LEU A 334 15.87 37.14 -20.60
CA LEU A 334 17.04 36.57 -19.91
C LEU A 334 17.60 37.53 -18.84
N LEU A 335 17.67 38.83 -19.11
CA LEU A 335 18.05 39.82 -18.11
C LEU A 335 17.07 39.86 -16.94
N ALA A 336 15.78 39.70 -17.22
CA ALA A 336 14.74 39.62 -16.21
C ALA A 336 14.86 38.37 -15.33
N GLU A 337 15.17 37.22 -15.92
CA GLU A 337 15.47 35.96 -15.21
C GLU A 337 16.72 36.08 -14.34
N ALA A 338 17.80 36.67 -14.84
CA ALA A 338 19.00 36.92 -14.05
C ALA A 338 18.70 37.85 -12.86
N ASN A 339 17.89 38.89 -13.07
CA ASN A 339 17.45 39.79 -12.00
C ASN A 339 16.58 39.07 -10.96
N PHE A 340 15.64 38.23 -11.41
CA PHE A 340 14.79 37.40 -10.55
C PHE A 340 15.60 36.43 -9.72
N TYR A 341 16.55 35.72 -10.34
CA TYR A 341 17.47 34.83 -9.65
C TYR A 341 18.29 35.56 -8.58
N CYS A 342 18.81 36.75 -8.89
CA CYS A 342 19.57 37.54 -7.92
C CYS A 342 18.71 37.99 -6.74
N LYS A 343 17.45 38.36 -7.00
CA LYS A 343 16.48 38.73 -5.95
C LYS A 343 16.15 37.56 -5.02
N THR A 344 15.74 36.43 -5.59
CA THR A 344 15.31 35.27 -4.79
C THR A 344 16.47 34.58 -4.08
N ASN A 345 17.71 34.75 -4.53
CA ASN A 345 18.92 34.29 -3.83
C ASN A 345 19.51 35.36 -2.88
N LYS A 346 18.81 36.48 -2.67
CA LYS A 346 19.23 37.57 -1.76
C LYS A 346 20.62 38.13 -2.14
N LEU A 347 20.94 38.13 -3.43
CA LEU A 347 22.19 38.64 -3.99
C LEU A 347 22.09 40.12 -4.36
N SER A 348 20.93 40.57 -4.86
CA SER A 348 20.64 41.97 -5.16
C SER A 348 19.14 42.28 -5.07
N ASP A 349 18.82 43.50 -4.63
CA ASP A 349 17.46 44.05 -4.65
C ASP A 349 17.28 45.11 -5.76
N ALA A 350 18.30 45.29 -6.62
CA ALA A 350 18.28 46.27 -7.70
C ALA A 350 17.31 45.87 -8.82
N ASN A 351 16.91 46.84 -9.63
CA ASN A 351 16.21 46.59 -10.89
C ASN A 351 17.21 46.65 -12.04
N PHE A 352 17.57 45.48 -12.60
CA PHE A 352 18.56 45.43 -13.68
C PHE A 352 18.09 46.19 -14.93
N GLY A 353 16.79 46.24 -15.20
CA GLY A 353 16.26 46.95 -16.36
C GLY A 353 16.60 48.44 -16.33
N GLU A 354 16.55 49.09 -15.16
CA GLU A 354 16.94 50.50 -15.02
C GLU A 354 18.42 50.76 -15.30
N PHE A 355 19.28 49.77 -15.07
CA PHE A 355 20.69 49.85 -15.42
C PHE A 355 20.88 49.68 -16.92
N PHE A 356 20.27 48.66 -17.51
CA PHE A 356 20.42 48.36 -18.94
C PHE A 356 19.70 49.34 -19.87
N ASP A 357 18.71 50.09 -19.38
CA ASP A 357 18.09 51.18 -20.16
C ASP A 357 19.00 52.41 -20.32
N LYS A 358 19.99 52.58 -19.45
CA LYS A 358 20.89 53.74 -19.50
C LYS A 358 21.98 53.55 -20.53
N GLU A 359 22.40 54.64 -21.15
CA GLU A 359 23.64 54.66 -21.93
C GLU A 359 24.86 54.70 -21.00
N PRO A 360 25.99 54.06 -21.36
CA PRO A 360 26.22 53.34 -22.62
C PRO A 360 25.74 51.88 -22.63
N HIS A 361 25.14 51.40 -21.54
CA HIS A 361 24.82 49.97 -21.34
C HIS A 361 23.84 49.43 -22.38
N ALA A 362 22.78 50.18 -22.69
CA ALA A 362 21.79 49.81 -23.70
C ALA A 362 22.42 49.55 -25.08
N SER A 363 23.26 50.46 -25.55
CA SER A 363 23.92 50.33 -26.86
C SER A 363 25.00 49.25 -26.86
N GLU A 364 25.78 49.15 -25.79
CA GLU A 364 26.90 48.21 -25.69
C GLU A 364 26.41 46.76 -25.63
N ILE A 365 25.35 46.46 -24.86
CA ILE A 365 24.82 45.09 -24.81
C ILE A 365 24.18 44.70 -26.15
N ALA A 366 23.46 45.61 -26.80
CA ALA A 366 22.85 45.36 -28.11
C ALA A 366 23.91 45.06 -29.19
N LYS A 367 25.03 45.81 -29.15
CA LYS A 367 26.18 45.57 -30.03
C LYS A 367 26.80 44.19 -29.80
N ARG A 368 27.08 43.83 -28.54
CA ARG A 368 27.69 42.53 -28.22
C ARG A 368 26.80 41.35 -28.58
N VAL A 369 25.48 41.47 -28.39
CA VAL A 369 24.52 40.46 -28.83
C VAL A 369 24.54 40.30 -30.34
N LYS A 370 24.52 41.40 -31.10
CA LYS A 370 24.65 41.36 -32.57
C LYS A 370 25.93 40.66 -33.00
N GLU A 371 27.07 41.03 -32.42
CA GLU A 371 28.36 40.41 -32.72
C GLU A 371 28.34 38.90 -32.39
N GLY A 372 27.74 38.52 -31.27
CA GLY A 372 27.57 37.12 -30.88
C GLY A 372 26.73 36.31 -31.88
N LEU A 373 25.63 36.86 -32.36
CA LEU A 373 24.78 36.23 -33.39
C LEU A 373 25.54 36.06 -34.72
N VAL A 374 26.29 37.07 -35.14
CA VAL A 374 27.13 37.02 -36.35
C VAL A 374 28.27 36.02 -36.21
N GLN A 375 28.81 35.83 -35.01
CA GLN A 375 29.86 34.85 -34.74
C GLN A 375 29.30 33.42 -34.51
N GLY A 376 28.02 33.29 -34.17
CA GLY A 376 27.37 32.01 -33.87
C GLY A 376 27.66 31.46 -32.47
N VAL A 377 28.16 32.29 -31.54
CA VAL A 377 28.53 31.91 -30.17
C VAL A 377 27.36 32.06 -29.20
N ASP A 378 27.36 31.35 -28.07
CA ASP A 378 26.26 31.43 -27.11
C ASP A 378 26.03 32.87 -26.61
N ILE A 379 24.77 33.27 -26.50
CA ILE A 379 24.38 34.65 -26.19
C ILE A 379 24.28 34.87 -24.68
N GLU A 380 23.90 33.84 -23.93
CA GLU A 380 23.77 33.88 -22.47
C GLU A 380 25.09 34.29 -21.80
N PRO A 381 26.26 33.67 -22.12
CA PRO A 381 27.53 34.09 -21.53
C PRO A 381 27.93 35.53 -21.87
N ILE A 382 27.53 36.07 -23.04
CA ILE A 382 27.79 37.49 -23.39
C ILE A 382 27.09 38.40 -22.39
N ILE A 383 25.84 38.09 -22.05
CA ILE A 383 25.02 38.85 -21.11
C ILE A 383 25.57 38.69 -19.68
N TYR A 384 25.88 37.46 -19.26
CA TYR A 384 26.46 37.22 -17.92
C TYR A 384 27.82 37.90 -17.74
N ASN A 385 28.68 37.89 -18.75
CA ASN A 385 29.95 38.59 -18.71
C ASN A 385 29.76 40.10 -18.57
N TYR A 386 28.73 40.67 -19.19
CA TYR A 386 28.40 42.09 -19.02
C TYR A 386 27.86 42.39 -17.62
N ILE A 387 26.98 41.54 -17.09
CA ILE A 387 26.50 41.63 -15.69
C ILE A 387 27.70 41.57 -14.74
N ASN A 388 28.59 40.59 -14.91
CA ASN A 388 29.76 40.40 -14.07
C ASN A 388 30.75 41.57 -14.15
N SER A 389 30.91 42.18 -15.33
CA SER A 389 31.77 43.36 -15.49
C SER A 389 31.22 44.59 -14.74
N ASN A 390 29.91 44.63 -14.47
CA ASN A 390 29.22 45.74 -13.80
C ASN A 390 28.52 45.29 -12.51
N HIS A 391 28.99 44.20 -11.89
CA HIS A 391 28.25 43.52 -10.82
C HIS A 391 27.94 44.46 -9.62
N ALA A 392 28.88 45.34 -9.27
CA ALA A 392 28.73 46.27 -8.16
C ALA A 392 27.61 47.30 -8.41
N ASP A 393 27.49 47.82 -9.64
CA ASP A 393 26.43 48.77 -10.03
C ASP A 393 25.05 48.12 -10.08
N LEU A 394 25.02 46.79 -10.29
CA LEU A 394 23.85 45.94 -10.20
C LEU A 394 23.54 45.49 -8.76
N GLY A 395 24.26 46.01 -7.76
CA GLY A 395 24.04 45.68 -6.35
C GLY A 395 24.57 44.32 -5.90
N LEU A 396 25.34 43.63 -6.74
CA LEU A 396 25.93 42.34 -6.44
C LEU A 396 27.29 42.52 -5.76
N LYS A 397 27.49 41.84 -4.61
CA LYS A 397 28.78 41.86 -3.89
C LYS A 397 29.90 41.14 -4.64
N SER A 398 29.56 40.15 -5.46
CA SER A 398 30.48 39.38 -6.28
C SER A 398 29.85 39.08 -7.64
N PRO A 399 30.66 38.82 -8.69
CA PRO A 399 30.18 38.28 -9.95
C PRO A 399 29.40 36.97 -9.77
N LEU A 400 28.49 36.69 -10.70
CA LEU A 400 27.80 35.39 -10.80
C LEU A 400 28.79 34.31 -11.21
N THR A 401 28.81 33.21 -10.46
CA THR A 401 29.63 32.03 -10.76
C THR A 401 29.10 31.26 -11.98
N GLY A 402 29.91 30.35 -12.54
CA GLY A 402 29.48 29.53 -13.68
C GLY A 402 28.26 28.64 -13.36
N GLU A 403 28.17 28.14 -12.12
CA GLU A 403 27.04 27.33 -11.66
C GLU A 403 25.75 28.16 -11.58
N GLN A 404 25.83 29.36 -10.99
CA GLN A 404 24.71 30.31 -10.95
C GLN A 404 24.26 30.74 -12.35
N GLN A 405 25.20 30.98 -13.27
CA GLN A 405 24.88 31.29 -14.66
C GLN A 405 24.14 30.14 -15.35
N GLN A 406 24.54 28.89 -15.07
CA GLN A 406 23.87 27.72 -15.63
C GLN A 406 22.45 27.56 -15.07
N GLU A 407 22.24 27.78 -13.77
CA GLU A 407 20.91 27.78 -13.15
C GLU A 407 19.98 28.82 -13.80
N VAL A 408 20.48 30.05 -14.01
CA VAL A 408 19.73 31.10 -14.71
C VAL A 408 19.41 30.68 -16.14
N THR A 409 20.37 30.12 -16.89
CA THR A 409 20.14 29.64 -18.26
C THR A 409 19.08 28.55 -18.32
N ASN A 410 19.10 27.62 -17.36
CA ASN A 410 18.12 26.54 -17.28
C ASN A 410 16.71 27.08 -17.03
N LYS A 411 16.56 27.98 -16.04
CA LYS A 411 15.26 28.63 -15.74
C LYS A 411 14.77 29.49 -16.89
N PHE A 412 15.64 30.31 -17.49
CA PHE A 412 15.31 31.07 -18.70
C PHE A 412 14.82 30.18 -19.84
N THR A 413 15.52 29.08 -20.11
CA THR A 413 15.16 28.14 -21.17
C THR A 413 13.80 27.50 -20.90
N GLN A 414 13.57 27.03 -19.67
CA GLN A 414 12.30 26.42 -19.25
C GLN A 414 11.14 27.42 -19.33
N HIS A 415 11.29 28.59 -18.73
CA HIS A 415 10.26 29.61 -18.68
C HIS A 415 9.96 30.18 -20.07
N TYR A 416 10.98 30.58 -20.83
CA TYR A 416 10.78 31.14 -22.16
C TYR A 416 10.11 30.13 -23.10
N ASN A 417 10.50 28.85 -23.06
CA ASN A 417 9.85 27.82 -23.88
C ASN A 417 8.38 27.60 -23.52
N THR A 418 8.00 27.90 -22.27
CA THR A 418 6.61 27.83 -21.80
C THR A 418 5.78 29.02 -22.32
N ILE A 419 6.38 30.21 -22.46
CA ILE A 419 5.70 31.44 -22.88
C ILE A 419 5.99 31.88 -24.33
N LYS A 420 6.77 31.12 -25.10
CA LYS A 420 7.22 31.52 -26.46
C LYS A 420 6.07 31.79 -27.44
N ASP A 421 4.91 31.19 -27.19
CA ASP A 421 3.69 31.32 -28.00
C ASP A 421 2.66 32.28 -27.35
N SER A 422 3.06 33.03 -26.31
CA SER A 422 2.20 34.01 -25.67
C SER A 422 1.81 35.14 -26.64
N PRO A 423 0.56 35.61 -26.63
CA PRO A 423 0.10 36.69 -27.52
C PRO A 423 0.74 38.04 -27.18
N HIS A 424 1.13 38.25 -25.93
CA HIS A 424 1.73 39.46 -25.40
C HIS A 424 2.98 39.12 -24.59
N PHE A 425 4.03 39.93 -24.73
CA PHE A 425 5.31 39.78 -24.01
C PHE A 425 5.59 40.96 -23.07
N ASP A 426 4.58 41.76 -22.77
CA ASP A 426 4.70 42.99 -21.99
C ASP A 426 5.07 42.74 -20.53
N GLU A 427 4.48 41.72 -19.92
CA GLU A 427 4.77 41.33 -18.55
C GLU A 427 4.54 39.86 -18.29
N PHE A 428 5.28 39.33 -17.31
CA PHE A 428 5.10 37.97 -16.79
C PHE A 428 5.26 37.99 -15.27
N PHE A 429 4.55 37.08 -14.59
CA PHE A 429 4.72 36.85 -13.16
C PHE A 429 5.48 35.54 -12.97
N ILE A 430 6.61 35.60 -12.27
CA ILE A 430 7.50 34.45 -12.07
C ILE A 430 7.54 34.13 -10.58
N ALA A 431 7.49 32.85 -10.23
CA ALA A 431 7.58 32.33 -8.89
C ALA A 431 8.54 31.14 -8.82
N ASP A 432 9.25 31.04 -7.72
CA ASP A 432 10.11 29.92 -7.35
C ASP A 432 9.48 29.20 -6.15
N PRO A 433 8.68 28.14 -6.38
CA PRO A 433 7.99 27.43 -5.32
C PRO A 433 8.92 26.51 -4.51
N ASP A 434 10.18 26.34 -4.94
CA ASP A 434 11.18 25.59 -4.19
C ASP A 434 11.87 26.48 -3.15
N LYS A 435 11.60 27.80 -3.18
CA LYS A 435 12.01 28.77 -2.18
C LYS A 435 10.88 29.16 -1.25
N LYS A 436 11.26 29.44 0.00
CA LYS A 436 10.36 29.97 1.02
C LYS A 436 9.84 31.35 0.63
N GLY A 437 8.54 31.55 0.78
CA GLY A 437 7.88 32.83 0.57
C GLY A 437 6.36 32.73 0.67
N ASN A 438 5.66 33.79 0.31
CA ASN A 438 4.21 33.91 0.43
C ASN A 438 3.44 33.51 -0.84
N ILE A 439 4.14 33.13 -1.91
CA ILE A 439 3.54 32.63 -3.15
C ILE A 439 3.77 31.12 -3.25
N PHE A 440 2.73 30.43 -3.69
CA PHE A 440 2.62 28.99 -3.78
C PHE A 440 2.23 28.57 -5.19
N THR A 441 2.55 27.34 -5.54
CA THR A 441 2.05 26.70 -6.75
C THR A 441 1.12 25.57 -6.37
N HIS A 442 -0.14 25.65 -6.81
CA HIS A 442 -1.17 24.65 -6.51
C HIS A 442 -2.09 24.47 -7.71
N GLN A 443 -2.29 23.23 -8.15
CA GLN A 443 -3.20 22.88 -9.26
C GLN A 443 -2.97 23.71 -10.55
N GLY A 444 -1.70 23.96 -10.90
CA GLY A 444 -1.33 24.76 -12.07
C GLY A 444 -1.71 26.24 -11.94
N ARG A 445 -1.72 26.78 -10.72
CA ARG A 445 -1.96 28.20 -10.44
C ARG A 445 -0.90 28.75 -9.50
N LEU A 446 -0.34 29.90 -9.85
CA LEU A 446 0.46 30.73 -8.95
C LEU A 446 -0.48 31.45 -8.00
N SER A 447 -0.39 31.15 -6.72
CA SER A 447 -1.40 31.49 -5.71
C SER A 447 -0.79 32.10 -4.46
N CYS A 448 -1.57 32.85 -3.72
CA CYS A 448 -1.24 33.24 -2.34
C CYS A 448 -2.25 32.63 -1.36
N HIS A 449 -1.89 32.57 -0.08
CA HIS A 449 -2.83 32.12 0.94
C HIS A 449 -4.00 33.11 1.08
N PHE A 450 -5.25 32.64 0.99
CA PHE A 450 -6.43 33.50 1.07
C PHE A 450 -6.48 34.30 2.38
N LEU A 451 -6.06 33.72 3.51
CA LEU A 451 -6.02 34.44 4.78
C LEU A 451 -5.00 35.60 4.82
N ASP A 452 -3.87 35.51 4.11
CA ASP A 452 -2.92 36.65 3.99
C ASP A 452 -3.60 37.79 3.21
N PHE A 453 -4.29 37.44 2.11
CA PHE A 453 -5.06 38.40 1.34
C PHE A 453 -6.19 39.03 2.17
N PHE A 454 -6.97 38.21 2.85
CA PHE A 454 -8.09 38.64 3.69
C PHE A 454 -7.60 39.56 4.82
N ALA A 455 -6.53 39.21 5.52
CA ALA A 455 -5.96 40.05 6.58
C ALA A 455 -5.52 41.42 6.04
N ARG A 456 -4.86 41.48 4.88
CA ARG A 456 -4.42 42.75 4.28
C ARG A 456 -5.58 43.58 3.75
N GLN A 457 -6.55 42.95 3.09
CA GLN A 457 -7.70 43.64 2.50
C GLN A 457 -8.64 44.21 3.59
N THR A 458 -8.85 43.46 4.67
CA THR A 458 -9.65 43.92 5.82
C THR A 458 -8.87 44.79 6.81
N ARG A 459 -7.55 44.92 6.62
CA ARG A 459 -6.61 45.57 7.56
C ARG A 459 -6.65 44.93 8.96
N ALA A 460 -6.77 43.61 9.00
CA ALA A 460 -6.85 42.77 10.20
C ALA A 460 -7.98 43.19 11.17
N LYS A 461 -9.06 43.79 10.65
CA LYS A 461 -10.21 44.21 11.46
C LYS A 461 -11.18 43.07 11.79
N HIS A 462 -11.15 41.99 11.01
CA HIS A 462 -12.01 40.83 11.21
C HIS A 462 -11.19 39.68 11.80
N LEU A 463 -11.71 39.05 12.86
CA LEU A 463 -11.05 37.91 13.51
C LEU A 463 -11.14 36.65 12.64
N LEU A 464 -10.05 35.88 12.56
CA LEU A 464 -10.01 34.62 11.80
C LEU A 464 -10.64 33.45 12.57
N GLY A 465 -10.72 33.56 13.90
CA GLY A 465 -11.29 32.53 14.76
C GLY A 465 -10.42 31.30 14.79
N GLU A 466 -10.99 30.14 14.46
CA GLU A 466 -10.25 28.87 14.42
C GLU A 466 -9.23 28.76 13.29
N LEU A 467 -9.31 29.62 12.27
CA LEU A 467 -8.35 29.68 11.18
C LEU A 467 -7.08 30.47 11.53
N GLU A 468 -6.98 30.99 12.76
CA GLU A 468 -5.78 31.66 13.26
C GLU A 468 -4.58 30.71 13.22
N GLY A 469 -3.44 31.16 12.71
CA GLY A 469 -2.25 30.33 12.60
C GLY A 469 -2.19 29.42 11.35
N HIS A 470 -3.22 29.38 10.49
CA HIS A 470 -3.21 28.53 9.29
C HIS A 470 -2.22 29.00 8.24
N SER A 471 -2.11 30.32 8.02
CA SER A 471 -1.14 30.88 7.08
C SER A 471 0.29 30.52 7.52
N GLU A 472 0.58 30.65 8.80
CA GLU A 472 1.85 30.30 9.44
C GLU A 472 2.11 28.80 9.40
N ALA A 473 1.08 27.96 9.53
CA ALA A 473 1.21 26.51 9.41
C ALA A 473 1.68 26.13 8.00
N LEU A 474 1.08 26.71 6.96
CA LEU A 474 1.47 26.42 5.58
C LEU A 474 2.91 26.88 5.29
N GLN A 475 3.34 28.02 5.85
CA GLN A 475 4.72 28.50 5.74
C GLN A 475 5.75 27.55 6.37
N LYS A 476 5.37 26.80 7.41
CA LYS A 476 6.21 25.78 8.06
C LYS A 476 6.34 24.50 7.24
N GLY A 477 5.46 24.26 6.25
CA GLY A 477 5.52 23.09 5.36
C GLY A 477 6.84 22.98 4.62
N THR A 478 7.16 21.85 4.00
CA THR A 478 8.49 21.60 3.41
C THR A 478 8.73 22.35 2.09
N SER A 479 7.68 22.59 1.30
CA SER A 479 7.75 23.23 -0.01
C SER A 479 6.56 24.18 -0.24
N ASN A 480 6.75 25.20 -1.09
CA ASN A 480 5.66 26.04 -1.57
C ASN A 480 4.98 25.46 -2.83
N ARG A 481 5.49 24.33 -3.36
CA ARG A 481 4.85 23.53 -4.40
C ARG A 481 3.92 22.51 -3.75
N LEU A 482 2.63 22.83 -3.73
CA LEU A 482 1.61 22.03 -3.06
C LEU A 482 1.12 20.90 -3.97
N SER A 483 0.80 19.75 -3.38
CA SER A 483 0.21 18.63 -4.13
C SER A 483 -1.13 19.05 -4.73
N HIS A 484 -1.41 18.59 -5.95
CA HIS A 484 -2.66 18.86 -6.64
C HIS A 484 -3.86 18.11 -6.05
N LYS A 485 -3.64 17.18 -5.10
CA LYS A 485 -4.63 16.38 -4.36
C LYS A 485 -4.32 16.40 -2.85
N ASN A 486 -5.30 16.01 -2.04
CA ASN A 486 -5.20 15.93 -0.59
C ASN A 486 -5.04 14.47 -0.16
N GLU A 487 -3.80 14.01 0.00
CA GLU A 487 -3.48 12.60 0.31
C GLU A 487 -4.17 12.10 1.59
N ILE A 488 -4.24 12.94 2.64
CA ILE A 488 -4.91 12.59 3.91
C ILE A 488 -6.39 12.21 3.74
N VAL A 489 -7.07 12.74 2.72
CA VAL A 489 -8.46 12.39 2.42
C VAL A 489 -8.54 11.00 1.77
N GLY A 490 -7.59 10.67 0.89
CA GLY A 490 -7.49 9.35 0.26
C GLY A 490 -7.04 8.27 1.26
N ASP A 491 -6.03 8.57 2.08
CA ASP A 491 -5.49 7.66 3.09
C ASP A 491 -6.51 7.28 4.16
N GLY A 492 -7.36 8.22 4.58
CA GLY A 492 -8.47 7.95 5.52
C GLY A 492 -9.49 6.95 4.99
N GLU A 493 -9.73 6.91 3.68
CA GLU A 493 -10.62 5.92 3.03
C GLU A 493 -9.91 4.57 2.81
N LEU A 494 -8.61 4.58 2.49
CA LEU A 494 -7.78 3.38 2.32
C LEU A 494 -7.54 2.62 3.64
N LEU A 495 -7.34 3.34 4.75
CA LEU A 495 -7.20 2.73 6.09
C LEU A 495 -8.44 1.93 6.46
N VAL A 496 -9.62 2.45 6.16
CA VAL A 496 -10.92 1.80 6.42
C VAL A 496 -11.10 0.51 5.61
N ILE A 497 -10.73 0.53 4.32
CA ILE A 497 -10.83 -0.65 3.45
C ILE A 497 -9.85 -1.73 3.93
N ASN A 498 -8.62 -1.34 4.26
CA ASN A 498 -7.59 -2.25 4.76
C ASN A 498 -7.93 -2.82 6.14
N GLU A 499 -8.55 -2.06 7.05
CA GLU A 499 -9.00 -2.55 8.35
C GLU A 499 -10.13 -3.59 8.22
N GLN A 500 -11.09 -3.36 7.32
CA GLN A 500 -12.16 -4.34 7.02
C GLN A 500 -11.60 -5.62 6.39
N GLU A 501 -10.65 -5.51 5.45
CA GLU A 501 -10.01 -6.67 4.83
C GLU A 501 -9.08 -7.44 5.79
N ARG A 502 -8.38 -6.74 6.70
CA ARG A 502 -7.57 -7.36 7.77
C ARG A 502 -8.43 -8.06 8.81
N THR A 503 -9.51 -7.44 9.29
CA THR A 503 -10.41 -8.08 10.25
C THR A 503 -11.08 -9.29 9.63
N GLN A 504 -11.54 -9.22 8.39
CA GLN A 504 -12.09 -10.38 7.69
C GLN A 504 -11.04 -11.49 7.51
N SER A 505 -9.82 -11.16 7.06
CA SER A 505 -8.75 -12.17 6.89
C SER A 505 -8.26 -12.78 8.19
N THR A 506 -8.24 -12.01 9.29
CA THR A 506 -7.82 -12.49 10.62
C THR A 506 -8.92 -13.35 11.25
N ILE A 507 -10.20 -13.00 11.06
CA ILE A 507 -11.34 -13.82 11.46
C ILE A 507 -11.36 -15.13 10.67
N ASP A 508 -11.16 -15.08 9.35
CA ASP A 508 -11.12 -16.27 8.50
C ASP A 508 -9.94 -17.19 8.88
N PHE A 509 -8.78 -16.62 9.20
CA PHE A 509 -7.61 -17.37 9.66
C PHE A 509 -7.80 -17.98 11.07
N ALA A 510 -8.37 -17.21 12.02
CA ALA A 510 -8.62 -17.67 13.39
C ALA A 510 -9.72 -18.75 13.44
N LEU A 511 -10.76 -18.62 12.62
CA LEU A 511 -11.78 -19.65 12.43
C LEU A 511 -11.12 -20.93 11.90
N GLN A 512 -10.32 -20.84 10.83
CA GLN A 512 -9.66 -21.99 10.22
C GLN A 512 -8.66 -22.69 11.16
N GLU A 513 -7.95 -21.94 12.01
CA GLU A 513 -7.00 -22.50 12.98
C GLU A 513 -7.72 -23.17 14.17
N SER A 514 -8.80 -22.57 14.70
CA SER A 514 -9.64 -23.15 15.77
C SER A 514 -10.28 -24.47 15.32
N TYR A 515 -10.85 -24.50 14.11
CA TYR A 515 -11.46 -25.71 13.55
C TYR A 515 -10.46 -26.84 13.36
N SER A 516 -9.20 -26.53 13.01
CA SER A 516 -8.16 -27.54 12.84
C SER A 516 -7.74 -28.21 14.17
N LYS A 517 -7.72 -27.46 15.27
CA LYS A 517 -7.33 -27.96 16.61
C LYS A 517 -8.41 -28.82 17.23
N GLU A 518 -9.68 -28.44 17.10
CA GLU A 518 -10.83 -29.21 17.59
C GLU A 518 -11.00 -30.53 16.82
N ALA A 519 -10.81 -30.51 15.50
CA ALA A 519 -10.84 -31.71 14.67
C ALA A 519 -9.69 -32.69 15.00
N LEU A 520 -8.50 -32.17 15.33
CA LEU A 520 -7.37 -33.00 15.76
C LEU A 520 -7.65 -33.66 17.12
N ALA A 521 -8.13 -32.90 18.10
CA ALA A 521 -8.42 -33.39 19.45
C ALA A 521 -9.52 -34.45 19.46
N ALA A 522 -10.60 -34.26 18.69
CA ALA A 522 -11.68 -35.23 18.55
C ALA A 522 -11.23 -36.53 17.85
N SER A 523 -10.33 -36.41 16.86
CA SER A 523 -9.75 -37.56 16.18
C SER A 523 -8.83 -38.36 17.10
N GLU A 524 -7.99 -37.69 17.89
CA GLU A 524 -7.10 -38.31 18.87
C GLU A 524 -7.89 -39.04 19.98
N TYR A 525 -8.91 -38.40 20.53
CA TYR A 525 -9.83 -39.01 21.50
C TYR A 525 -10.49 -40.29 20.94
N SER A 526 -10.97 -40.22 19.69
CA SER A 526 -11.61 -41.35 19.03
C SER A 526 -10.63 -42.51 18.77
N ILE A 527 -9.39 -42.20 18.37
CA ILE A 527 -8.32 -43.21 18.16
C ILE A 527 -7.96 -43.91 19.47
N GLU A 528 -7.90 -43.18 20.59
CA GLU A 528 -7.61 -43.76 21.91
C GLU A 528 -8.71 -44.73 22.37
N LYS A 529 -9.98 -44.33 22.23
CA LYS A 529 -11.13 -45.19 22.57
C LYS A 529 -11.19 -46.45 21.72
N LEU A 530 -10.99 -46.32 20.41
CA LEU A 530 -10.94 -47.47 19.51
C LEU A 530 -9.77 -48.41 19.83
N SER A 531 -8.60 -47.86 20.16
CA SER A 531 -7.42 -48.66 20.54
C SER A 531 -7.63 -49.42 21.84
N THR A 532 -8.36 -48.82 22.80
CA THR A 532 -8.71 -49.46 24.07
C THR A 532 -9.62 -50.67 23.84
N VAL A 533 -10.72 -50.50 23.09
CA VAL A 533 -11.65 -51.60 22.80
C VAL A 533 -10.99 -52.68 21.96
N LYS A 534 -10.19 -52.32 20.95
CA LYS A 534 -9.43 -53.28 20.16
C LYS A 534 -8.54 -54.15 21.07
N SER A 535 -7.80 -53.52 21.99
CA SER A 535 -6.96 -54.24 22.95
C SER A 535 -7.77 -55.17 23.84
N THR A 536 -8.98 -54.78 24.26
CA THR A 536 -9.87 -55.66 25.04
C THR A 536 -10.36 -56.86 24.24
N VAL A 537 -10.70 -56.67 22.96
CA VAL A 537 -11.09 -57.76 22.05
C VAL A 537 -9.92 -58.71 21.80
N GLU A 538 -8.71 -58.19 21.60
CA GLU A 538 -7.48 -58.99 21.48
C GLU A 538 -7.12 -59.70 22.80
N GLN A 539 -7.41 -59.11 23.96
CA GLN A 539 -7.17 -59.75 25.26
C GLN A 539 -8.15 -60.87 25.58
N GLU A 540 -9.38 -60.82 25.04
CA GLU A 540 -10.32 -61.96 25.12
C GLU A 540 -9.71 -63.22 24.48
N GLU A 541 -8.79 -63.04 23.53
CA GLU A 541 -8.02 -64.10 22.89
C GLU A 541 -7.04 -64.84 23.84
N MET A 542 -6.60 -64.16 24.91
CA MET A 542 -5.50 -64.57 25.79
C MET A 542 -5.97 -65.08 27.18
N ALA A 543 -7.28 -65.06 27.43
CA ALA A 543 -7.86 -65.41 28.73
C ALA A 543 -7.91 -66.94 28.99
N GLU A 544 -7.91 -67.35 30.27
CA GLU A 544 -8.07 -68.75 30.72
C GLU A 544 -9.30 -69.47 30.10
N SER A 545 -10.32 -68.69 29.70
CA SER A 545 -11.52 -69.17 29.00
C SER A 545 -11.20 -69.97 27.73
N ARG A 546 -10.19 -69.58 26.96
CA ARG A 546 -9.89 -70.23 25.66
C ARG A 546 -9.25 -71.61 25.82
N ALA A 547 -8.42 -71.78 26.86
CA ALA A 547 -7.90 -73.10 27.21
C ALA A 547 -9.05 -74.04 27.64
N HIS A 548 -10.05 -73.50 28.33
CA HIS A 548 -11.26 -74.23 28.71
C HIS A 548 -12.16 -74.56 27.50
N GLU A 549 -12.30 -73.66 26.54
CA GLU A 549 -13.04 -73.89 25.29
C GLU A 549 -12.36 -74.96 24.43
N LEU A 550 -11.05 -74.86 24.20
CA LEU A 550 -10.28 -75.88 23.49
C LEU A 550 -10.37 -77.24 24.21
N ALA A 551 -10.28 -77.25 25.54
CA ALA A 551 -10.47 -78.47 26.32
C ALA A 551 -11.89 -79.04 26.17
N THR A 552 -12.92 -78.20 26.12
CA THR A 552 -14.32 -78.60 25.93
C THR A 552 -14.54 -79.23 24.55
N VAL A 553 -14.02 -78.60 23.49
CA VAL A 553 -14.10 -79.14 22.13
C VAL A 553 -13.31 -80.45 22.03
N PHE A 554 -12.12 -80.52 22.62
CA PHE A 554 -11.30 -81.73 22.63
C PHE A 554 -11.97 -82.88 23.40
N GLN A 555 -12.57 -82.60 24.56
CA GLN A 555 -13.32 -83.60 25.32
C GLN A 555 -14.51 -84.13 24.51
N PHE A 556 -15.30 -83.23 23.92
CA PHE A 556 -16.42 -83.63 23.06
C PHE A 556 -15.96 -84.46 21.86
N GLN A 557 -14.87 -84.05 21.20
CA GLN A 557 -14.26 -84.80 20.10
C GLN A 557 -13.86 -86.22 20.52
N MET A 558 -13.20 -86.36 21.68
CA MET A 558 -12.78 -87.67 22.18
C MET A 558 -13.97 -88.55 22.60
N GLU A 559 -15.01 -87.96 23.18
CA GLU A 559 -16.26 -88.66 23.49
C GLU A 559 -16.94 -89.16 22.21
N MET A 560 -17.09 -88.32 21.18
CA MET A 560 -17.73 -88.71 19.91
C MET A 560 -16.92 -89.79 19.17
N LYS A 561 -15.58 -89.71 19.20
CA LYS A 561 -14.70 -90.75 18.66
C LYS A 561 -14.80 -92.07 19.43
N LYS A 562 -14.95 -92.02 20.75
CA LYS A 562 -15.14 -93.20 21.58
C LYS A 562 -16.49 -93.85 21.28
N LYS A 563 -17.58 -93.07 21.27
CA LYS A 563 -18.93 -93.56 20.95
C LYS A 563 -18.97 -94.23 19.57
N ALA A 564 -18.41 -93.57 18.54
CA ALA A 564 -18.31 -94.11 17.18
C ALA A 564 -17.61 -95.47 17.05
N ARG A 565 -16.85 -95.91 18.07
CA ARG A 565 -16.11 -97.19 18.09
C ARG A 565 -16.71 -98.25 19.02
N LEU A 566 -17.73 -97.90 19.82
CA LEU A 566 -18.35 -98.81 20.78
C LEU A 566 -19.54 -99.57 20.13
N PRO A 567 -19.67 -100.89 20.33
CA PRO A 567 -20.88 -101.63 19.92
C PRO A 567 -22.08 -101.20 20.76
N ASP A 568 -23.27 -101.02 20.16
CA ASP A 568 -24.48 -100.62 20.88
C ASP A 568 -24.86 -101.60 22.01
N GLU A 569 -25.02 -101.10 23.25
CA GLU A 569 -25.44 -101.86 24.43
C GLU A 569 -26.98 -101.79 24.67
N SER A 570 -27.72 -101.18 23.74
CA SER A 570 -29.18 -101.17 23.69
C SER A 570 -29.77 -102.58 23.42
N PHE A 571 -30.89 -102.91 24.09
CA PHE A 571 -31.56 -104.22 24.02
C PHE A 571 -31.95 -104.62 22.58
N ILE A 572 -32.21 -103.65 21.69
CA ILE A 572 -32.48 -103.92 20.27
C ILE A 572 -31.21 -104.36 19.53
N GLY A 573 -30.04 -103.77 19.83
CA GLY A 573 -28.75 -104.15 19.26
C GLY A 573 -28.31 -105.57 19.63
N MET A 574 -28.69 -106.03 20.84
CA MET A 574 -28.49 -107.42 21.24
C MET A 574 -29.37 -108.40 20.44
N ILE A 575 -30.61 -108.02 20.11
CA ILE A 575 -31.52 -108.87 19.32
C ILE A 575 -31.09 -108.90 17.84
N SER A 576 -30.60 -107.79 17.29
CA SER A 576 -30.13 -107.70 15.90
C SER A 576 -28.88 -108.53 15.62
N ARG A 577 -28.00 -108.82 16.61
CA ARG A 577 -26.87 -109.75 16.41
C ARG A 577 -27.28 -111.18 16.13
N ASN A 578 -28.48 -111.59 16.54
CA ASN A 578 -28.89 -113.00 16.49
C ASN A 578 -29.79 -113.38 15.31
N ILE A 579 -30.28 -112.43 14.49
CA ILE A 579 -31.24 -112.78 13.42
C ILE A 579 -30.84 -112.28 12.02
N LEU A 580 -30.01 -111.26 11.82
CA LEU A 580 -29.54 -110.91 10.47
C LEU A 580 -28.14 -110.27 10.55
N ASN A 581 -27.22 -110.82 9.77
CA ASN A 581 -25.94 -110.21 9.47
C ASN A 581 -26.19 -108.80 8.89
N THR A 582 -25.47 -107.81 9.43
CA THR A 582 -25.17 -106.49 8.82
C THR A 582 -26.30 -105.46 8.72
N GLN A 583 -26.65 -104.85 9.85
CA GLN A 583 -26.71 -103.38 9.91
C GLN A 583 -25.95 -102.91 11.15
N THR A 584 -24.66 -102.62 10.94
CA THR A 584 -23.85 -101.80 11.84
C THR A 584 -24.55 -100.47 12.05
N ASP A 585 -24.76 -100.11 13.32
CA ASP A 585 -25.63 -99.06 13.82
C ASP A 585 -25.48 -97.72 13.06
N THR A 586 -26.57 -97.29 12.42
CA THR A 586 -26.64 -96.07 11.57
C THR A 586 -26.18 -94.81 12.29
N TYR A 587 -26.33 -94.75 13.62
CA TYR A 587 -25.86 -93.65 14.45
C TYR A 587 -24.33 -93.61 14.59
N GLN A 588 -23.67 -94.75 14.82
CA GLN A 588 -22.21 -94.79 14.93
C GLN A 588 -21.53 -94.49 13.57
N ASN A 589 -22.16 -94.93 12.47
CA ASN A 589 -21.75 -94.53 11.13
C ASN A 589 -21.93 -93.03 10.88
N PHE A 590 -23.02 -92.42 11.36
CA PHE A 590 -23.22 -90.97 11.29
C PHE A 590 -22.18 -90.21 12.11
N LEU A 591 -21.87 -90.65 13.34
CA LEU A 591 -20.84 -90.04 14.17
C LEU A 591 -19.45 -90.15 13.50
N SER A 592 -19.08 -91.30 12.96
CA SER A 592 -17.78 -91.50 12.31
C SER A 592 -17.62 -90.78 10.96
N GLN A 593 -18.67 -90.72 10.14
CA GLN A 593 -18.58 -90.16 8.78
C GLN A 593 -18.98 -88.69 8.67
N LYS A 594 -19.83 -88.17 9.57
CA LYS A 594 -20.38 -86.81 9.49
C LYS A 594 -20.00 -85.92 10.65
N VAL A 595 -19.97 -86.43 11.88
CA VAL A 595 -19.66 -85.60 13.07
C VAL A 595 -18.15 -85.50 13.32
N ASN A 596 -17.46 -86.62 13.48
CA ASN A 596 -16.03 -86.64 13.82
C ASN A 596 -15.14 -85.88 12.81
N PRO A 597 -15.32 -85.99 11.48
CA PRO A 597 -14.47 -85.24 10.53
C PRO A 597 -14.64 -83.73 10.65
N VAL A 598 -15.87 -83.26 10.89
CA VAL A 598 -16.16 -81.82 11.03
C VAL A 598 -15.59 -81.30 12.35
N ILE A 599 -15.76 -82.04 13.45
CA ILE A 599 -15.18 -81.67 14.75
C ILE A 599 -13.64 -81.69 14.70
N ASP A 600 -13.02 -82.62 13.98
CA ASP A 600 -11.57 -82.68 13.79
C ASP A 600 -11.05 -81.44 13.04
N LYS A 601 -11.71 -81.06 11.94
CA LYS A 601 -11.38 -79.83 11.20
C LYS A 601 -11.62 -78.59 12.04
N PHE A 602 -12.74 -78.55 12.79
CA PHE A 602 -13.12 -77.43 13.64
C PHE A 602 -12.10 -77.21 14.76
N PHE A 603 -11.70 -78.28 15.44
CA PHE A 603 -10.66 -78.25 16.46
C PHE A 603 -9.31 -77.83 15.87
N ALA A 604 -8.93 -78.35 14.70
CA ALA A 604 -7.68 -77.97 14.05
C ALA A 604 -7.65 -76.48 13.65
N ALA A 605 -8.76 -75.95 13.13
CA ALA A 605 -8.89 -74.54 12.79
C ALA A 605 -8.79 -73.64 14.04
N LEU A 606 -9.46 -74.02 15.14
CA LEU A 606 -9.36 -73.31 16.43
C LEU A 606 -7.94 -73.29 16.99
N VAL A 607 -7.23 -74.42 16.96
CA VAL A 607 -5.84 -74.54 17.46
C VAL A 607 -4.87 -73.72 16.60
N LYS A 608 -5.06 -73.72 15.28
CA LYS A 608 -4.23 -72.95 14.34
C LYS A 608 -4.59 -71.46 14.30
N LYS A 609 -5.66 -71.04 14.97
CA LYS A 609 -6.25 -69.70 14.89
C LYS A 609 -6.61 -69.30 13.45
N ASP A 610 -6.97 -70.27 12.62
CA ASP A 610 -7.39 -70.05 11.24
C ASP A 610 -8.90 -69.80 11.21
N TYR A 611 -9.28 -68.54 11.44
CA TYR A 611 -10.69 -68.14 11.56
C TYR A 611 -11.45 -68.17 10.22
N GLU A 612 -10.74 -68.13 9.09
CA GLU A 612 -11.35 -68.31 7.77
C GLU A 612 -11.71 -69.78 7.54
N GLN A 613 -10.79 -70.70 7.84
CA GLN A 613 -11.09 -72.13 7.85
C GLN A 613 -12.17 -72.47 8.87
N LEU A 614 -12.17 -71.83 10.04
CA LEU A 614 -13.20 -72.02 11.07
C LEU A 614 -14.59 -71.62 10.56
N GLU A 615 -14.72 -70.45 9.93
CA GLU A 615 -15.97 -69.97 9.32
C GLU A 615 -16.50 -70.92 8.24
N GLN A 616 -15.60 -71.50 7.44
CA GLN A 616 -15.96 -72.51 6.45
C GLN A 616 -16.46 -73.80 7.11
N VAL A 617 -15.75 -74.31 8.12
CA VAL A 617 -16.09 -75.56 8.81
C VAL A 617 -17.41 -75.44 9.56
N LEU A 618 -17.77 -74.27 10.09
CA LEU A 618 -19.07 -74.02 10.73
C LEU A 618 -20.28 -74.36 9.83
N ARG A 619 -20.10 -74.27 8.50
CA ARG A 619 -21.14 -74.62 7.51
C ARG A 619 -21.18 -76.13 7.22
N GLU A 620 -20.14 -76.87 7.56
CA GLU A 620 -20.05 -78.33 7.38
C GLU A 620 -20.72 -79.11 8.53
N PHE A 621 -21.06 -78.44 9.65
CA PHE A 621 -21.75 -79.07 10.77
C PHE A 621 -23.08 -79.69 10.33
N PRO A 622 -23.38 -80.94 10.73
CA PRO A 622 -24.61 -81.60 10.31
C PRO A 622 -25.85 -80.81 10.71
N SER A 623 -26.80 -80.67 9.77
CA SER A 623 -28.03 -79.93 9.99
C SER A 623 -28.99 -80.65 10.93
N ASP A 624 -29.96 -79.92 11.48
CA ASP A 624 -30.99 -80.50 12.34
C ASP A 624 -31.78 -81.64 11.67
N GLU A 625 -31.98 -81.55 10.35
CA GLU A 625 -32.60 -82.60 9.53
C GLU A 625 -31.74 -83.87 9.48
N GLN A 626 -30.41 -83.72 9.43
CA GLN A 626 -29.48 -84.86 9.46
C GLN A 626 -29.44 -85.52 10.83
N TRP A 627 -29.70 -84.77 11.90
CA TRP A 627 -29.86 -85.31 13.24
C TRP A 627 -31.26 -85.88 13.53
N ALA A 628 -32.29 -85.44 12.79
CA ALA A 628 -33.69 -85.78 13.06
C ALA A 628 -34.01 -87.30 13.16
N PRO A 629 -33.36 -88.20 12.39
CA PRO A 629 -33.58 -89.64 12.52
C PRO A 629 -33.15 -90.22 13.87
N PHE A 630 -32.29 -89.53 14.62
CA PHE A 630 -31.72 -90.03 15.88
C PHE A 630 -32.44 -89.41 17.08
N THR A 631 -33.42 -90.13 17.61
CA THR A 631 -34.31 -89.64 18.67
C THR A 631 -33.95 -90.11 20.08
N SER A 632 -32.86 -90.86 20.24
CA SER A 632 -32.38 -91.31 21.56
C SER A 632 -31.99 -90.12 22.42
N GLU A 633 -32.11 -90.28 23.74
CA GLU A 633 -31.77 -89.19 24.66
C GLU A 633 -30.29 -88.82 24.55
N GLU A 634 -29.44 -89.81 24.29
CA GLU A 634 -28.01 -89.61 24.05
C GLU A 634 -27.74 -88.79 22.77
N SER A 635 -28.39 -89.11 21.64
CA SER A 635 -28.17 -88.36 20.39
C SER A 635 -28.68 -86.92 20.48
N LYS A 636 -29.77 -86.69 21.22
CA LYS A 636 -30.27 -85.34 21.50
C LYS A 636 -29.30 -84.54 22.37
N GLN A 637 -28.69 -85.17 23.38
CA GLN A 637 -27.69 -84.52 24.22
C GLN A 637 -26.42 -84.19 23.44
N ASP A 638 -25.95 -85.11 22.60
CA ASP A 638 -24.76 -84.89 21.78
C ASP A 638 -24.99 -83.79 20.73
N ARG A 639 -26.16 -83.77 20.07
CA ARG A 639 -26.57 -82.65 19.20
C ARG A 639 -26.59 -81.33 19.96
N LYS A 640 -27.19 -81.30 21.15
CA LYS A 640 -27.28 -80.08 21.97
C LYS A 640 -25.88 -79.57 22.34
N ARG A 641 -24.97 -80.45 22.77
CA ARG A 641 -23.58 -80.11 23.06
C ARG A 641 -22.85 -79.60 21.82
N MET A 642 -23.04 -80.24 20.67
CA MET A 642 -22.42 -79.81 19.42
C MET A 642 -22.92 -78.43 18.98
N ASN A 643 -24.22 -78.15 19.09
CA ASN A 643 -24.78 -76.84 18.77
C ASN A 643 -24.25 -75.75 19.70
N VAL A 644 -24.09 -76.05 20.99
CA VAL A 644 -23.45 -75.14 21.95
C VAL A 644 -22.00 -74.85 21.54
N ILE A 645 -21.21 -75.87 21.20
CA ILE A 645 -19.83 -75.69 20.73
C ILE A 645 -19.80 -74.84 19.45
N LYS A 646 -20.67 -75.14 18.48
CA LYS A 646 -20.76 -74.42 17.22
C LYS A 646 -21.06 -72.93 17.44
N GLN A 647 -22.07 -72.62 18.25
CA GLN A 647 -22.53 -71.24 18.48
C GLN A 647 -21.62 -70.45 19.41
N VAL A 648 -21.27 -71.03 20.56
CA VAL A 648 -20.52 -70.32 21.61
C VAL A 648 -19.07 -70.15 21.20
N ILE A 649 -18.42 -71.23 20.74
CA ILE A 649 -16.98 -71.22 20.49
C ILE A 649 -16.69 -70.81 19.05
N GLY A 650 -17.41 -71.39 18.09
CA GLY A 650 -17.13 -71.17 16.68
C GLY A 650 -17.65 -69.84 16.16
N GLU A 651 -18.97 -69.63 16.21
CA GLU A 651 -19.60 -68.42 15.67
C GLU A 651 -19.16 -67.16 16.43
N GLY A 652 -18.99 -67.24 17.76
CA GLY A 652 -18.42 -66.16 18.58
C GLY A 652 -16.99 -65.78 18.15
N SER A 653 -16.10 -66.76 17.98
CA SER A 653 -14.71 -66.51 17.55
C SER A 653 -14.62 -65.85 16.17
N VAL A 654 -15.45 -66.29 15.23
CA VAL A 654 -15.52 -65.71 13.87
C VAL A 654 -16.05 -64.28 13.94
N MET A 655 -17.08 -64.01 14.74
CA MET A 655 -17.65 -62.66 14.89
C MET A 655 -16.59 -61.66 15.38
N LEU A 656 -15.81 -62.02 16.40
CA LEU A 656 -14.77 -61.16 16.95
C LEU A 656 -13.64 -60.91 15.95
N HIS A 657 -13.11 -61.97 15.32
CA HIS A 657 -11.86 -61.88 14.54
C HIS A 657 -12.06 -61.51 13.07
N ARG A 658 -13.19 -61.85 12.46
CA ARG A 658 -13.45 -61.60 11.03
C ARG A 658 -14.32 -60.38 10.78
N LYS A 659 -15.10 -59.95 11.77
CA LYS A 659 -16.05 -58.84 11.62
C LYS A 659 -15.71 -57.65 12.50
N ILE A 660 -15.53 -57.86 13.80
CA ILE A 660 -15.35 -56.76 14.77
C ILE A 660 -13.93 -56.17 14.68
N LEU A 661 -12.88 -56.99 14.84
CA LEU A 661 -11.49 -56.51 14.79
C LEU A 661 -11.13 -55.76 13.49
N PRO A 662 -11.45 -56.27 12.28
CA PRO A 662 -11.11 -55.57 11.05
C PRO A 662 -11.84 -54.24 10.88
N ALA A 663 -13.10 -54.13 11.34
CA ALA A 663 -13.86 -52.89 11.28
C ALA A 663 -13.30 -51.82 12.24
N LEU A 664 -12.88 -52.23 13.45
CA LEU A 664 -12.20 -51.34 14.39
C LEU A 664 -10.86 -50.83 13.82
N GLU A 665 -10.08 -51.70 13.17
CA GLU A 665 -8.80 -51.32 12.56
C GLU A 665 -8.99 -50.34 11.40
N GLN A 666 -9.94 -50.63 10.50
CA GLN A 666 -10.24 -49.72 9.39
C GLN A 666 -10.72 -48.36 9.86
N CYS A 667 -11.51 -48.31 10.95
CA CYS A 667 -11.96 -47.06 11.54
C CYS A 667 -10.78 -46.25 12.10
N LYS A 668 -9.89 -46.91 12.84
CA LYS A 668 -8.68 -46.27 13.39
C LYS A 668 -7.74 -45.75 12.29
N ASP A 669 -7.41 -46.58 11.30
CA ASP A 669 -6.53 -46.20 10.18
C ASP A 669 -7.08 -45.01 9.38
N ALA A 670 -8.40 -44.96 9.20
CA ALA A 670 -9.07 -43.86 8.52
C ALA A 670 -8.94 -42.55 9.33
N LEU A 671 -9.05 -42.61 10.66
CA LEU A 671 -8.85 -41.45 11.53
C LEU A 671 -7.40 -40.97 11.56
N GLU A 672 -6.42 -41.88 11.61
CA GLU A 672 -4.99 -41.50 11.53
C GLU A 672 -4.66 -40.82 10.19
N LYS A 673 -5.32 -41.24 9.10
CA LYS A 673 -5.23 -40.61 7.78
C LYS A 673 -6.14 -39.39 7.62
N LYS A 674 -6.80 -38.94 8.69
CA LYS A 674 -7.71 -37.77 8.72
C LYS A 674 -8.89 -37.87 7.74
N ASN A 675 -9.36 -39.08 7.44
CA ASN A 675 -10.48 -39.34 6.55
C ASN A 675 -11.75 -39.68 7.36
N ILE A 676 -12.45 -38.65 7.83
CA ILE A 676 -13.64 -38.77 8.68
C ILE A 676 -14.78 -39.56 7.99
N PRO A 677 -15.11 -39.34 6.70
CA PRO A 677 -16.15 -40.13 6.04
C PRO A 677 -15.85 -41.64 5.99
N ALA A 678 -14.60 -42.01 5.68
CA ALA A 678 -14.18 -43.41 5.67
C ALA A 678 -14.21 -44.02 7.09
N ALA A 679 -13.86 -43.24 8.11
CA ALA A 679 -13.93 -43.67 9.51
C ALA A 679 -15.37 -43.96 9.95
N LEU A 680 -16.31 -43.05 9.64
CA LEU A 680 -17.74 -43.23 9.93
C LEU A 680 -18.33 -44.44 9.19
N GLN A 681 -17.92 -44.67 7.94
CA GLN A 681 -18.34 -45.83 7.17
C GLN A 681 -17.84 -47.14 7.79
N ALA A 682 -16.55 -47.21 8.17
CA ALA A 682 -15.98 -48.38 8.84
C ALA A 682 -16.67 -48.64 10.19
N LEU A 683 -17.01 -47.58 10.94
CA LEU A 683 -17.73 -47.68 12.21
C LEU A 683 -19.16 -48.21 12.03
N HIS A 684 -19.84 -47.79 10.95
CA HIS A 684 -21.16 -48.31 10.60
C HIS A 684 -21.13 -49.80 10.28
N ASN A 685 -20.04 -50.30 9.68
CA ASN A 685 -19.85 -51.71 9.34
C ASN A 685 -19.66 -52.63 10.56
N LEU A 686 -19.49 -52.08 11.77
CA LEU A 686 -19.52 -52.89 12.99
C LEU A 686 -20.89 -53.58 13.13
N PRO A 687 -20.92 -54.88 13.49
CA PRO A 687 -22.18 -55.61 13.63
C PRO A 687 -23.17 -54.93 14.56
N SER A 688 -24.46 -55.15 14.32
CA SER A 688 -25.51 -54.60 15.17
C SER A 688 -25.58 -55.31 16.53
N ASP A 689 -26.22 -54.67 17.50
CA ASP A 689 -26.49 -55.30 18.81
C ASP A 689 -27.26 -56.63 18.67
N GLU A 690 -28.16 -56.68 17.68
CA GLU A 690 -28.95 -57.84 17.32
C GLU A 690 -28.10 -58.96 16.71
N ASP A 691 -27.09 -58.62 15.92
CA ASP A 691 -26.18 -59.62 15.35
C ASP A 691 -25.20 -60.15 16.39
N MET A 692 -24.78 -59.30 17.33
CA MET A 692 -23.94 -59.71 18.45
C MET A 692 -24.71 -60.49 19.53
N SER A 693 -26.02 -60.29 19.68
CA SER A 693 -26.84 -61.10 20.61
C SER A 693 -27.14 -62.51 20.09
N LYS A 694 -26.99 -62.75 18.79
CA LYS A 694 -27.14 -64.08 18.17
C LYS A 694 -25.95 -65.00 18.44
N VAL A 695 -24.82 -64.46 18.91
CA VAL A 695 -23.61 -65.20 19.27
C VAL A 695 -23.27 -64.99 20.74
N SER A 696 -22.55 -65.93 21.34
CA SER A 696 -22.20 -65.84 22.77
C SER A 696 -20.88 -65.07 22.93
N ILE A 697 -20.96 -63.74 22.97
CA ILE A 697 -19.84 -62.84 23.33
C ILE A 697 -20.07 -62.34 24.77
N ARG A 698 -18.99 -62.06 25.50
CA ARG A 698 -19.07 -61.56 26.88
C ARG A 698 -19.91 -60.27 26.94
N PRO A 699 -20.93 -60.19 27.81
CA PRO A 699 -21.86 -59.05 27.82
C PRO A 699 -21.20 -57.68 28.04
N ASP A 700 -20.17 -57.61 28.90
CA ASP A 700 -19.38 -56.42 29.16
C ASP A 700 -18.57 -55.97 27.94
N LEU A 701 -18.02 -56.91 27.16
CA LEU A 701 -17.30 -56.57 25.94
C LEU A 701 -18.26 -56.06 24.86
N LYS A 702 -19.44 -56.70 24.74
CA LYS A 702 -20.49 -56.26 23.83
C LYS A 702 -20.97 -54.84 24.17
N GLU A 703 -21.15 -54.55 25.46
CA GLU A 703 -21.48 -53.21 25.94
C GLU A 703 -20.38 -52.19 25.61
N GLN A 704 -19.10 -52.53 25.84
CA GLN A 704 -17.97 -51.66 25.50
C GLN A 704 -17.88 -51.35 23.99
N ILE A 705 -18.12 -52.34 23.12
CA ILE A 705 -18.11 -52.15 21.67
C ILE A 705 -19.24 -51.20 21.25
N ASN A 706 -20.46 -51.39 21.77
CA ASN A 706 -21.60 -50.56 21.44
C ASN A 706 -21.46 -49.13 21.98
N LEU A 707 -20.99 -48.97 23.22
CA LEU A 707 -20.74 -47.66 23.81
C LEU A 707 -19.70 -46.89 23.01
N THR A 708 -18.59 -47.56 22.66
CA THR A 708 -17.54 -46.94 21.84
C THR A 708 -18.03 -46.59 20.44
N LYS A 709 -18.86 -47.46 19.83
CA LYS A 709 -19.51 -47.16 18.55
C LYS A 709 -20.37 -45.89 18.61
N GLN A 710 -21.14 -45.71 19.68
CA GLN A 710 -21.98 -44.53 19.87
C GLN A 710 -21.17 -43.27 20.19
N GLU A 711 -20.19 -43.37 21.09
CA GLU A 711 -19.35 -42.24 21.50
C GLU A 711 -18.52 -41.71 20.34
N VAL A 712 -17.87 -42.59 19.58
CA VAL A 712 -17.07 -42.21 18.41
C VAL A 712 -17.97 -41.68 17.29
N ALA A 713 -19.12 -42.29 17.04
CA ALA A 713 -20.08 -41.78 16.04
C ALA A 713 -20.60 -40.38 16.41
N LYS A 714 -20.86 -40.13 17.70
CA LYS A 714 -21.30 -38.82 18.20
C LYS A 714 -20.18 -37.78 18.06
N SER A 715 -18.96 -38.11 18.50
CA SER A 715 -17.81 -37.21 18.42
C SER A 715 -17.49 -36.79 16.98
N LEU A 716 -17.49 -37.75 16.04
CA LEU A 716 -17.24 -37.48 14.62
C LEU A 716 -18.45 -36.88 13.90
N GLY A 717 -19.67 -37.21 14.32
CA GLY A 717 -20.91 -36.68 13.76
C GLY A 717 -21.11 -35.18 14.05
N THR A 718 -20.72 -34.71 15.23
CA THR A 718 -20.72 -33.28 15.58
C THR A 718 -19.84 -32.45 14.64
N LEU A 719 -18.67 -33.00 14.24
CA LEU A 719 -17.76 -32.37 13.28
C LEU A 719 -18.37 -32.27 11.87
N VAL A 720 -19.07 -33.30 11.38
CA VAL A 720 -19.69 -33.28 10.04
C VAL A 720 -20.82 -32.24 9.96
N ILE A 721 -21.61 -32.08 11.03
CA ILE A 721 -22.65 -31.05 11.10
C ILE A 721 -22.04 -29.64 11.10
N GLN A 722 -20.92 -29.45 11.80
CA GLN A 722 -20.17 -28.18 11.76
C GLN A 722 -19.53 -27.90 10.38
N ILE A 723 -19.01 -28.92 9.69
CA ILE A 723 -18.44 -28.80 8.34
C ILE A 723 -19.52 -28.41 7.31
N LEU A 724 -20.72 -28.97 7.41
CA LEU A 724 -21.83 -28.68 6.50
C LEU A 724 -22.44 -27.29 6.73
N ALA A 725 -22.34 -26.73 7.95
CA ALA A 725 -22.79 -25.38 8.26
C ALA A 725 -21.94 -24.26 7.62
N SER A 726 -20.75 -24.59 7.09
CA SER A 726 -19.85 -23.64 6.41
C SER A 726 -20.01 -23.58 4.88
N THR A 727 -20.99 -24.29 4.30
CA THR A 727 -21.33 -24.18 2.86
C THR A 727 -22.77 -23.66 2.72
N PRO A 728 -23.05 -22.60 1.93
CA PRO A 728 -24.40 -22.07 1.86
C PRO A 728 -25.27 -22.95 0.94
N MET A 729 -26.42 -23.45 1.44
CA MET A 729 -27.73 -23.48 0.77
C MET A 729 -28.82 -24.26 1.57
N ILE A 730 -29.88 -23.51 1.95
CA ILE A 730 -31.34 -23.78 1.94
C ILE A 730 -31.98 -24.85 2.88
N GLU A 731 -32.90 -24.29 3.70
CA GLU A 731 -34.18 -24.75 4.30
C GLU A 731 -34.29 -25.82 5.42
N ASP A 732 -35.13 -25.40 6.37
CA ASP A 732 -35.96 -26.07 7.36
C ASP A 732 -35.35 -26.79 8.58
N THR A 733 -35.46 -26.05 9.70
CA THR A 733 -35.79 -26.42 11.08
C THR A 733 -35.94 -27.91 11.42
N GLU A 734 -35.14 -28.38 12.39
CA GLU A 734 -35.68 -28.77 13.71
C GLU A 734 -34.58 -28.89 14.78
N LYS A 735 -34.99 -28.56 16.02
CA LYS A 735 -34.21 -28.41 17.25
C LYS A 735 -33.42 -29.66 17.65
N ILE A 736 -32.27 -29.47 18.32
CA ILE A 736 -31.93 -30.09 19.62
C ILE A 736 -30.93 -29.18 20.34
N GLU A 737 -31.23 -28.92 21.62
CA GLU A 737 -30.58 -28.00 22.55
C GLU A 737 -29.30 -28.58 23.21
N SER A 738 -28.49 -27.64 23.71
CA SER A 738 -27.40 -27.77 24.70
C SER A 738 -26.01 -28.14 24.15
N ASN A 739 -24.91 -27.54 24.59
CA ASN A 739 -24.69 -26.41 25.50
C ASN A 739 -23.20 -26.05 25.42
N GLN A 740 -22.88 -24.89 24.83
CA GLN A 740 -21.78 -23.96 25.15
C GLN A 740 -21.66 -23.01 23.94
N ASP A 741 -21.96 -21.74 24.18
CA ASP A 741 -21.98 -20.71 23.16
C ASP A 741 -20.54 -20.47 22.64
N PRO A 742 -20.22 -20.84 21.38
CA PRO A 742 -18.87 -20.71 20.82
C PRO A 742 -18.35 -19.27 20.87
N LEU A 743 -19.28 -18.31 20.80
CA LEU A 743 -18.98 -16.89 20.91
C LEU A 743 -18.52 -16.52 22.32
N LEU A 744 -19.08 -17.15 23.35
CA LEU A 744 -18.68 -16.95 24.74
C LEU A 744 -17.25 -17.50 25.00
N VAL A 745 -16.90 -18.62 24.37
CA VAL A 745 -15.55 -19.22 24.44
C VAL A 745 -14.52 -18.33 23.74
N ALA A 746 -14.83 -17.84 22.54
CA ALA A 746 -13.96 -16.94 21.78
C ALA A 746 -13.72 -15.61 22.52
N ILE A 747 -14.78 -14.99 23.07
CA ILE A 747 -14.66 -13.78 23.89
C ILE A 747 -13.81 -14.04 25.14
N THR A 748 -13.99 -15.20 25.78
CA THR A 748 -13.19 -15.56 26.96
C THR A 748 -11.70 -15.70 26.63
N GLN A 749 -11.34 -16.27 25.48
CA GLN A 749 -9.95 -16.37 25.05
C GLN A 749 -9.34 -15.02 24.69
N GLN A 750 -10.10 -14.15 24.03
CA GLN A 750 -9.65 -12.80 23.71
C GLN A 750 -9.42 -11.97 24.98
N ILE A 751 -10.28 -12.09 26.00
CA ILE A 751 -10.10 -11.43 27.29
C ILE A 751 -8.83 -11.96 27.99
N VAL A 752 -8.55 -13.26 27.93
CA VAL A 752 -7.30 -13.82 28.48
C VAL A 752 -6.07 -13.27 27.74
N ALA A 753 -6.15 -13.07 26.42
CA ALA A 753 -5.05 -12.46 25.67
C ALA A 753 -4.81 -11.01 26.12
N LEU A 754 -5.87 -10.21 26.22
CA LEU A 754 -5.82 -8.82 26.70
C LEU A 754 -5.33 -8.70 28.16
N GLU A 755 -5.64 -9.66 29.03
CA GLU A 755 -5.14 -9.67 30.40
C GLU A 755 -3.62 -9.89 30.50
N ASN A 756 -3.01 -10.48 29.48
CA ASN A 756 -1.59 -10.85 29.46
C ASN A 756 -0.75 -9.99 28.51
N GLU A 757 -1.35 -9.01 27.85
CA GLU A 757 -0.68 -8.14 26.89
C GLU A 757 0.05 -6.99 27.62
N ASP A 758 1.35 -6.81 27.32
CA ASP A 758 2.22 -5.82 27.98
C ASP A 758 2.42 -4.62 27.04
N CYS A 759 1.73 -3.50 27.33
CA CYS A 759 1.75 -2.30 26.50
C CYS A 759 2.96 -1.42 26.81
N LYS A 760 3.78 -1.09 25.80
CA LYS A 760 5.07 -0.39 26.00
C LYS A 760 5.02 1.10 25.66
N ASP A 761 4.04 1.53 24.88
CA ASP A 761 3.87 2.93 24.50
C ASP A 761 2.40 3.36 24.39
N LEU A 762 2.21 4.67 24.15
CA LEU A 762 0.89 5.32 24.10
C LEU A 762 0.02 4.86 22.93
N VAL A 763 0.63 4.40 21.83
CA VAL A 763 -0.06 3.90 20.65
C VAL A 763 -0.55 2.48 20.91
N GLU A 764 0.31 1.61 21.45
CA GLU A 764 -0.05 0.25 21.87
C GLU A 764 -1.15 0.27 22.94
N LEU A 765 -1.05 1.15 23.93
CA LEU A 765 -2.08 1.32 24.97
C LEU A 765 -3.43 1.81 24.38
N GLY A 766 -3.40 2.67 23.37
CA GLY A 766 -4.60 3.14 22.68
C GLY A 766 -5.30 2.05 21.85
N MET A 767 -4.52 1.17 21.20
CA MET A 767 -5.05 0.00 20.50
C MET A 767 -5.62 -1.04 21.47
N HIS A 768 -4.93 -1.26 22.59
CA HIS A 768 -5.36 -2.18 23.64
C HIS A 768 -6.72 -1.74 24.22
N LEU A 769 -6.85 -0.46 24.60
CA LEU A 769 -8.11 0.13 25.07
C LEU A 769 -9.24 -0.02 24.05
N SER A 770 -8.97 0.23 22.77
CA SER A 770 -9.98 0.11 21.70
C SER A 770 -10.48 -1.33 21.56
N THR A 771 -9.60 -2.31 21.73
CA THR A 771 -9.93 -3.74 21.67
C THR A 771 -10.73 -4.18 22.89
N VAL A 772 -10.38 -3.68 24.09
CA VAL A 772 -11.14 -3.88 25.33
C VAL A 772 -12.56 -3.30 25.21
N GLU A 773 -12.71 -2.12 24.63
CA GLU A 773 -14.03 -1.50 24.41
C GLU A 773 -14.88 -2.27 23.40
N ALA A 774 -14.30 -2.75 22.31
CA ALA A 774 -15.00 -3.60 21.34
C ALA A 774 -15.49 -4.91 21.97
N CYS A 775 -14.69 -5.51 22.86
CA CYS A 775 -15.09 -6.71 23.61
C CYS A 775 -16.22 -6.41 24.60
N LEU A 776 -16.19 -5.26 25.28
CA LEU A 776 -17.27 -4.80 26.18
C LEU A 776 -18.59 -4.61 25.44
N ASP A 777 -18.55 -3.94 24.29
CA ASP A 777 -19.72 -3.70 23.44
C ASP A 777 -20.34 -5.03 22.96
N THR A 778 -19.50 -6.01 22.62
CA THR A 778 -19.93 -7.35 22.21
C THR A 778 -20.59 -8.11 23.37
N VAL A 779 -20.03 -8.05 24.59
CA VAL A 779 -20.61 -8.68 25.79
C VAL A 779 -21.97 -8.04 26.17
N GLU A 780 -22.10 -6.71 26.08
CA GLU A 780 -23.35 -5.99 26.33
C GLU A 780 -24.42 -6.28 25.27
N PHE A 781 -24.02 -6.42 24.01
CA PHE A 781 -24.89 -6.86 22.93
C PHE A 781 -25.46 -8.26 23.22
N LEU A 782 -24.60 -9.22 23.61
CA LEU A 782 -25.03 -10.58 23.92
C LEU A 782 -25.93 -10.67 25.15
N LYS A 783 -25.65 -9.84 26.17
CA LYS A 783 -26.53 -9.70 27.33
C LYS A 783 -27.90 -9.18 26.93
N SER A 784 -27.94 -8.15 26.09
CA SER A 784 -29.18 -7.55 25.58
C SER A 784 -29.99 -8.54 24.73
N GLU A 785 -29.33 -9.33 23.88
CA GLU A 785 -29.98 -10.36 23.08
C GLU A 785 -30.50 -11.52 23.94
N ARG A 786 -29.76 -11.98 24.95
CA ARG A 786 -30.28 -13.00 25.90
C ARG A 786 -31.48 -12.52 26.68
N ILE A 787 -31.47 -11.26 27.13
CA ILE A 787 -32.62 -10.65 27.83
C ILE A 787 -33.84 -10.58 26.90
N LYS A 788 -33.67 -10.22 25.63
CA LYS A 788 -34.75 -10.22 24.64
C LYS A 788 -35.29 -11.63 24.34
N GLN A 789 -34.40 -12.61 24.18
CA GLN A 789 -34.77 -14.00 23.90
C GLN A 789 -35.49 -14.66 25.08
N HIS A 790 -35.17 -14.27 26.32
CA HIS A 790 -35.77 -14.82 27.52
C HIS A 790 -37.23 -14.36 27.75
N GLY A 791 -37.62 -13.19 27.24
CA GLY A 791 -39.02 -12.73 27.21
C GLY A 791 -39.80 -12.94 28.53
N THR A 792 -41.04 -13.44 28.42
CA THR A 792 -41.97 -13.74 29.55
C THR A 792 -41.81 -15.14 30.14
N SER A 793 -40.62 -15.74 30.08
CA SER A 793 -40.35 -17.06 30.69
C SER A 793 -40.30 -16.96 32.22
N GLU A 794 -40.87 -17.96 32.93
CA GLU A 794 -40.85 -18.05 34.40
C GLU A 794 -39.54 -18.64 34.96
N GLU A 795 -38.63 -19.12 34.09
CA GLU A 795 -37.31 -19.62 34.50
C GLU A 795 -36.34 -18.47 34.84
N PRO A 796 -35.41 -18.64 35.80
CA PRO A 796 -34.43 -17.62 36.11
C PRO A 796 -33.39 -17.49 34.99
N LEU A 797 -33.31 -16.32 34.34
CA LEU A 797 -32.31 -16.00 33.33
C LEU A 797 -30.89 -16.03 33.93
N ASP A 798 -30.07 -16.99 33.49
CA ASP A 798 -28.65 -17.04 33.84
C ASP A 798 -27.79 -16.21 32.87
N ILE A 799 -27.34 -15.04 33.36
CA ILE A 799 -26.39 -14.13 32.70
C ILE A 799 -25.06 -14.03 33.47
N SER A 800 -24.83 -14.89 34.47
CA SER A 800 -23.69 -14.76 35.38
C SER A 800 -22.34 -14.82 34.64
N ASN A 801 -22.21 -15.66 33.61
CA ASN A 801 -20.98 -15.77 32.81
C ASN A 801 -20.70 -14.51 31.99
N LEU A 802 -21.73 -13.84 31.46
CA LEU A 802 -21.56 -12.58 30.72
C LEU A 802 -21.20 -11.42 31.66
N GLU A 803 -21.75 -11.43 32.88
CA GLU A 803 -21.40 -10.44 33.90
C GLU A 803 -19.96 -10.62 34.40
N GLU A 804 -19.49 -11.87 34.50
CA GLU A 804 -18.09 -12.18 34.82
C GLU A 804 -17.13 -11.64 33.75
N LEU A 805 -17.40 -11.88 32.46
CA LEU A 805 -16.57 -11.38 31.36
C LEU A 805 -16.56 -9.85 31.28
N LYS A 806 -17.72 -9.21 31.49
CA LYS A 806 -17.83 -7.76 31.59
C LYS A 806 -16.97 -7.20 32.74
N ASN A 807 -17.02 -7.82 33.91
CA ASN A 807 -16.24 -7.36 35.07
C ASN A 807 -14.73 -7.50 34.84
N ARG A 808 -14.29 -8.56 34.16
CA ARG A 808 -12.87 -8.72 33.77
C ARG A 808 -12.43 -7.62 32.81
N LEU A 809 -13.21 -7.34 31.77
CA LEU A 809 -12.91 -6.27 30.82
C LEU A 809 -12.91 -4.87 31.46
N LEU A 810 -13.84 -4.58 32.38
CA LEU A 810 -13.85 -3.31 33.11
C LEU A 810 -12.59 -3.12 33.97
N LYS A 811 -12.06 -4.20 34.54
CA LYS A 811 -10.82 -4.17 35.31
C LYS A 811 -9.59 -3.91 34.44
N ILE A 812 -9.54 -4.47 33.23
CA ILE A 812 -8.50 -4.18 32.24
C ILE A 812 -8.58 -2.70 31.83
N LYS A 813 -9.78 -2.23 31.47
CA LYS A 813 -10.04 -0.83 31.12
C LYS A 813 -9.59 0.16 32.21
N GLU A 814 -9.93 -0.11 33.47
CA GLU A 814 -9.48 0.73 34.60
C GLU A 814 -7.96 0.73 34.76
N THR A 815 -7.30 -0.41 34.52
CA THR A 815 -5.84 -0.52 34.58
C THR A 815 -5.17 0.30 33.47
N ASP A 816 -5.71 0.24 32.26
CA ASP A 816 -5.18 0.96 31.10
C ASP A 816 -5.45 2.47 31.18
N GLU A 817 -6.63 2.88 31.63
CA GLU A 817 -6.96 4.31 31.86
C GLU A 817 -6.06 4.93 32.95
N ASN A 818 -5.75 4.16 34.01
CA ASN A 818 -4.80 4.59 35.04
C ASN A 818 -3.39 4.74 34.47
N SER A 819 -2.96 3.82 33.60
CA SER A 819 -1.67 3.89 32.91
C SER A 819 -1.60 5.09 31.97
N LEU A 820 -2.67 5.36 31.21
CA LEU A 820 -2.81 6.52 30.34
C LEU A 820 -2.72 7.85 31.13
N SER A 821 -3.32 7.89 32.32
CA SER A 821 -3.25 9.05 33.22
C SER A 821 -1.85 9.28 33.81
N ALA A 822 -1.03 8.22 33.93
CA ALA A 822 0.36 8.32 34.38
C ALA A 822 1.26 8.90 33.28
N TYR A 823 1.08 8.47 32.03
CA TYR A 823 1.76 9.06 30.87
C TYR A 823 1.45 10.56 30.71
N ALA A 824 0.17 10.96 30.88
CA ALA A 824 -0.23 12.37 30.83
C ALA A 824 0.37 13.23 31.97
N LYS A 825 0.69 12.62 33.11
CA LYS A 825 1.35 13.29 34.25
C LYS A 825 2.87 13.46 34.06
N GLU A 826 3.53 12.52 33.38
CA GLU A 826 4.94 12.65 33.03
C GLU A 826 5.17 13.75 31.98
N GLU A 827 4.30 13.87 30.97
CA GLU A 827 4.37 14.97 29.99
C GLU A 827 4.13 16.35 30.61
N SER A 828 3.22 16.46 31.59
CA SER A 828 2.93 17.72 32.27
C SER A 828 4.01 18.16 33.27
N GLN A 829 4.81 17.24 33.81
CA GLN A 829 6.03 17.57 34.57
C GLN A 829 7.18 18.03 33.67
N ILE A 830 7.28 17.51 32.44
CA ILE A 830 8.26 17.96 31.44
C ILE A 830 7.92 19.38 30.96
N THR A 831 6.63 19.75 30.87
CA THR A 831 6.21 21.11 30.46
C THR A 831 6.31 22.17 31.57
N GLN A 832 6.22 21.81 32.87
CA GLN A 832 6.34 22.78 33.97
C GLN A 832 7.78 23.26 34.24
N THR A 833 8.79 22.60 33.67
CA THR A 833 10.19 23.04 33.80
C THR A 833 10.58 24.12 32.75
N ALA A 834 9.68 24.47 31.83
CA ALA A 834 9.94 25.39 30.72
C ALA A 834 9.25 26.77 30.83
N THR A 835 8.60 27.09 31.97
CA THR A 835 7.95 28.40 32.17
C THR A 835 8.23 28.97 33.56
N GLN A 836 9.37 29.66 33.70
CA GLN A 836 9.49 30.78 34.64
C GLN A 836 9.74 32.09 33.87
N PRO A 837 9.02 33.19 34.19
CA PRO A 837 9.12 34.45 33.47
C PRO A 837 10.32 35.29 33.95
N VAL A 838 11.04 35.86 32.98
CA VAL A 838 12.08 36.87 33.20
C VAL A 838 11.43 38.18 33.69
N GLN A 839 11.84 38.65 34.87
CA GLN A 839 11.67 40.05 35.27
C GLN A 839 13.04 40.72 35.55
N VAL A 840 13.31 41.71 34.69
CA VAL A 840 13.95 43.03 34.90
C VAL A 840 15.19 43.15 35.81
N LEU A 841 16.27 43.64 35.18
CA LEU A 841 17.56 44.16 35.69
C LEU A 841 17.43 45.25 36.79
N PRO A 842 18.50 45.46 37.60
CA PRO A 842 19.36 46.62 37.31
C PRO A 842 20.88 46.35 37.42
N GLN A 843 21.61 47.26 36.76
CA GLN A 843 23.03 47.31 36.47
C GLN A 843 23.95 47.38 37.71
N THR A 844 25.19 46.87 37.58
CA THR A 844 26.45 47.66 37.60
C THR A 844 27.71 46.78 37.60
N GLY A 845 28.71 47.17 36.80
CA GLY A 845 30.13 47.23 37.26
C GLY A 845 31.09 46.07 36.96
N ASN A 846 31.81 46.20 35.84
CA ASN A 846 33.26 45.98 35.65
C ASN A 846 33.94 44.60 35.86
N ASN A 847 34.47 44.10 34.72
CA ASN A 847 35.86 43.66 34.46
C ASN A 847 36.51 42.55 35.31
N GLN A 848 36.72 41.35 34.73
CA GLN A 848 37.99 40.92 34.12
C GLN A 848 37.91 39.46 33.62
N ASN A 849 38.29 39.25 32.35
CA ASN A 849 38.73 37.96 31.77
C ASN A 849 40.08 37.52 32.40
N PRO A 850 40.66 36.32 32.17
CA PRO A 850 40.32 35.28 31.17
C PRO A 850 40.44 33.79 31.63
N ALA A 851 39.88 32.84 30.85
CA ALA A 851 40.58 31.67 30.27
C ALA A 851 39.67 30.47 29.89
N LYS A 852 39.74 30.12 28.60
CA LYS A 852 39.65 28.79 27.94
C LYS A 852 39.25 27.56 28.79
N ARG A 853 38.28 26.76 28.31
CA ARG A 853 38.55 25.49 27.60
C ARG A 853 37.28 24.79 27.08
N THR A 854 37.47 24.23 25.90
CA THR A 854 36.59 23.47 25.03
C THR A 854 36.37 22.03 25.51
N ILE A 855 35.22 21.49 25.15
CA ILE A 855 34.67 20.15 25.41
C ILE A 855 35.46 19.07 24.66
N LYS A 856 35.72 17.92 25.31
CA LYS A 856 36.16 16.67 24.67
C LYS A 856 35.08 15.60 24.84
N SER A 857 34.78 14.91 23.75
CA SER A 857 33.90 13.75 23.61
C SER A 857 34.73 12.47 23.65
N ASP A 858 34.39 11.53 24.53
CA ASP A 858 35.06 10.24 24.66
C ASP A 858 34.18 9.13 24.04
N TYR A 859 34.38 8.79 22.76
CA TYR A 859 34.16 7.45 22.16
C TYR A 859 34.89 7.39 20.80
N GLU A 860 35.84 6.47 20.63
CA GLU A 860 36.50 6.14 19.36
C GLU A 860 35.96 4.80 18.82
N VAL A 861 35.74 4.73 17.51
CA VAL A 861 35.42 3.50 16.77
C VAL A 861 36.53 3.31 15.73
N ASP A 862 37.26 2.20 15.81
CA ASP A 862 38.30 1.85 14.82
C ASP A 862 37.76 0.86 13.77
N THR A 863 38.48 0.82 12.65
CA THR A 863 38.27 0.24 11.32
C THR A 863 37.84 -1.22 11.22
N GLU A 864 37.58 -1.92 12.32
CA GLU A 864 37.08 -3.32 12.33
C GLU A 864 35.71 -3.51 13.03
N HIS A 865 34.95 -2.44 13.31
CA HIS A 865 33.53 -2.51 13.71
C HIS A 865 33.20 -3.45 14.90
N LYS A 866 33.82 -3.27 16.06
CA LYS A 866 33.33 -3.84 17.33
C LYS A 866 33.33 -2.82 18.47
N VAL A 867 32.18 -2.67 19.14
CA VAL A 867 31.96 -1.81 20.30
C VAL A 867 31.69 -2.67 21.54
N THR A 868 32.41 -2.44 22.65
CA THR A 868 32.06 -3.02 23.96
C THR A 868 32.23 -2.00 25.10
N LYS A 869 31.33 -2.12 26.09
CA LYS A 869 30.95 -1.16 27.15
C LYS A 869 31.40 -1.66 28.51
N VAL A 870 31.87 -0.78 29.41
CA VAL A 870 32.09 -1.09 30.85
C VAL A 870 31.85 0.22 31.62
N GLY A 871 31.12 0.32 32.72
CA GLY A 871 30.58 -0.67 33.65
C GLY A 871 30.47 0.00 35.03
N GLU A 872 29.38 -0.28 35.73
CA GLU A 872 28.92 0.19 37.03
C GLU A 872 29.96 0.19 38.18
N ARG A 873 29.81 1.09 39.16
CA ARG A 873 29.37 0.75 40.55
C ARG A 873 29.41 1.92 41.55
N ARG A 874 28.27 2.04 42.24
CA ARG A 874 27.92 2.53 43.58
C ARG A 874 29.00 2.98 44.60
N ALA A 875 28.53 3.99 45.37
CA ALA A 875 28.47 4.11 46.84
C ALA A 875 29.44 5.06 47.56
N ASP A 876 28.81 6.10 48.12
CA ASP A 876 28.87 6.54 49.52
C ASP A 876 29.92 7.56 50.00
N LEU A 877 29.36 8.48 50.82
CA LEU A 877 29.93 9.27 51.92
C LEU A 877 30.53 10.65 51.63
N LYS A 878 29.70 11.67 51.92
CA LYS A 878 30.07 12.91 52.62
C LYS A 878 30.53 12.59 54.07
N PRO A 879 31.16 13.50 54.86
CA PRO A 879 31.19 14.97 54.70
C PRO A 879 32.54 15.69 54.97
N ASN A 880 32.71 16.86 54.36
CA ASN A 880 32.86 18.16 55.02
C ASN A 880 32.70 19.29 54.00
#